data_AF-A0A093YGV3-F1
#
_entry.id   AF-A0A093YGV3-F1
#
_cell.length_a   1.000
_cell.length_b   1.000
_cell.length_c   1.000
_cell.angle_alpha   90.00
_cell.angle_beta   90.00
_cell.angle_gamma   90.00
#
_symmetry.space_group_name_H-M   'P 1'
#
loop_
_entity.id
_entity.type
_entity.pdbx_description
1 polymer ?
#
loop_
_entity_poly.entity_id
_entity_poly.type
_entity_poly.pdbx_seq_one_letter_code
_entity_poly.pdbx_strand_id
1 'polypeptide(L)'
;MSFGVGIGDIILLGTLTWKLYKNCKESSAEFNRISSEVASLHVVIKETEEYVTETQGLSPSRDARLTILIDGCKEVLMELEALLNNYESLGTQAQRSWDRVRWGLEELADVRSRIISNTSLLTAFNSSLANSSTARIEKRLNKFIEEVRAGLREGSVVTASGATESIDTEDVWLLLRRELEDVGISASVVEEHHVYISNWLKAAISNGMLEEMDNSSRRSAVAGSFDSGYAGSIGGTSIGSESFRSPSIGSSSIGSPSIAPSTPSIPSITVANEEFEAELSRHPSRIHTESSSRSSIKVRRASSVSSVLFKMFKKETAIIEAASDGDLSKVAKLISAGANVNARDRWGWSALSMCGYGGHVEICRLLLDHGADLNNMDVDGDTPESLATNRGHANIVIMLEEERAARDLKVREADSDKPRSIRGNTADMGDLPRYKTSNVGNSAPHVCVIGAGISGLRTADVLLQNGFHVTILEARDRIGGRICQSDKLGYTHATGDKHPIRDLAMETNTPLHHWNNKQNIYTPDGELLSEEKSSKLSTMLWEIIEEAFEYSKENGKSIPESESLYDFILNKVKDRLPGQPEDQILVLSMSEMWGAYVGHPVTRQSLRFAWMEECCGGGKPQICYDKCMDADCLEETFIETTYEAILEKIAKLPKEKANLRLGEKVMKVLMPEDRISGAIKLGTVKAEVLTFDEVVVTVPLGCMKIAAETGFTPRLPDRILSAFANISVGHLEKVYITFPSAFWTVNQADNFAGYTNWLSPKYAPGTNPKFWPQEIWNLAAFSPENRRPTLLFYLYGDCSRHIVNLAYKKSEVEKYTLLDEFFRPYYSLLPNYSADDENCKPKAILNTEWQMDKLAGYGSYCNFQVGIKEADEDVKAIRHGVPDQRLWFAGEHTAPFEELGTAAGAYMSGEAVALRIIDEYTIKGSP
;
A
#
# COMPACT_ATOMS: atom_id res chain seq x y z
N MET A 1 22.59 -12.13 -23.60
CA MET A 1 21.68 -12.92 -24.46
C MET A 1 21.40 -14.24 -23.76
N SER A 2 20.33 -14.30 -22.97
CA SER A 2 19.65 -15.57 -22.73
C SER A 2 18.90 -15.94 -24.01
N PHE A 3 18.76 -17.25 -24.26
CA PHE A 3 17.71 -17.76 -25.13
C PHE A 3 16.46 -17.95 -24.26
N GLY A 4 15.26 -17.70 -24.83
CA GLY A 4 13.99 -17.84 -24.10
C GLY A 4 13.70 -19.28 -23.69
N VAL A 5 12.77 -19.44 -22.75
CA VAL A 5 12.32 -20.75 -22.24
C VAL A 5 11.80 -21.62 -23.38
N GLY A 6 12.39 -22.81 -23.54
CA GLY A 6 12.01 -23.74 -24.59
C GLY A 6 10.83 -24.63 -24.16
N ILE A 7 10.14 -25.22 -25.15
CA ILE A 7 9.13 -26.27 -24.90
C ILE A 7 9.70 -27.42 -24.03
N GLY A 8 11.00 -27.72 -24.17
CA GLY A 8 11.70 -28.70 -23.33
C GLY A 8 11.70 -28.35 -21.83
N ASP A 9 11.81 -27.07 -21.48
CA ASP A 9 11.80 -26.61 -20.08
C ASP A 9 10.38 -26.74 -19.48
N ILE A 10 9.34 -26.46 -20.26
CA ILE A 10 7.93 -26.66 -19.87
C ILE A 10 7.65 -28.15 -19.61
N ILE A 11 8.15 -29.04 -20.49
CA ILE A 11 8.04 -30.50 -20.33
C ILE A 11 8.77 -30.98 -19.06
N LEU A 12 9.97 -30.46 -18.80
CA LEU A 12 10.74 -30.77 -17.58
C LEU A 12 10.02 -30.29 -16.31
N LEU A 13 9.49 -29.06 -16.32
CA LEU A 13 8.71 -28.51 -15.22
C LEU A 13 7.43 -29.32 -14.96
N GLY A 14 6.67 -29.66 -16.01
CA GLY A 14 5.50 -30.52 -15.90
C GLY A 14 5.81 -31.88 -15.30
N THR A 15 6.97 -32.45 -15.66
CA THR A 15 7.47 -33.73 -15.11
C THR A 15 7.85 -33.60 -13.63
N LEU A 16 8.53 -32.53 -13.23
CA LEU A 16 8.85 -32.24 -11.82
C LEU A 16 7.58 -32.05 -10.98
N THR A 17 6.61 -31.27 -11.48
CA THR A 17 5.33 -31.02 -10.81
C THR A 17 4.58 -32.33 -10.54
N TRP A 18 4.56 -33.25 -11.53
CA TRP A 18 3.91 -34.57 -11.39
C TRP A 18 4.61 -35.51 -10.39
N LYS A 19 5.94 -35.45 -10.31
CA LYS A 19 6.72 -36.14 -9.28
C LYS A 19 6.33 -35.63 -7.89
N LEU A 20 6.37 -34.31 -7.69
CA LEU A 20 6.10 -33.68 -6.39
C LEU A 20 4.66 -33.87 -5.93
N TYR A 21 3.68 -33.84 -6.83
CA TYR A 21 2.30 -34.20 -6.53
C TYR A 21 2.18 -35.59 -5.87
N LYS A 22 2.84 -36.61 -6.45
CA LYS A 22 2.82 -37.97 -5.90
C LYS A 22 3.48 -38.05 -4.53
N ASN A 23 4.69 -37.52 -4.40
CA ASN A 23 5.41 -37.49 -3.13
C ASN A 23 4.60 -36.78 -2.03
N CYS A 24 4.04 -35.60 -2.32
CA CYS A 24 3.19 -34.87 -1.37
C CYS A 24 1.95 -35.68 -0.95
N LYS A 25 1.31 -36.36 -1.92
CA LYS A 25 0.11 -37.18 -1.69
C LYS A 25 0.39 -38.45 -0.86
N GLU A 26 1.58 -39.02 -0.98
CA GLU A 26 1.98 -40.26 -0.27
C GLU A 26 2.70 -39.97 1.07
N SER A 27 2.93 -38.69 1.40
CA SER A 27 3.56 -38.19 2.63
C SER A 27 2.55 -37.86 3.76
N SER A 28 2.94 -37.06 4.76
CA SER A 28 2.13 -36.72 5.95
C SER A 28 0.86 -35.93 5.61
N ALA A 29 -0.06 -35.79 6.58
CA ALA A 29 -1.34 -35.12 6.36
C ALA A 29 -1.16 -33.64 5.94
N GLU A 30 -0.07 -33.01 6.34
CA GLU A 30 0.32 -31.63 6.03
C GLU A 30 0.78 -31.51 4.56
N PHE A 31 1.68 -32.37 4.09
CA PHE A 31 2.07 -32.42 2.66
C PHE A 31 0.93 -32.96 1.76
N ASN A 32 0.07 -33.83 2.27
CA ASN A 32 -1.09 -34.31 1.53
C ASN A 32 -2.07 -33.17 1.21
N ARG A 33 -2.24 -32.19 2.12
CA ARG A 33 -3.11 -31.01 1.90
C ARG A 33 -2.69 -30.15 0.72
N ILE A 34 -1.39 -29.92 0.50
CA ILE A 34 -0.88 -29.12 -0.65
C ILE A 34 -0.89 -29.92 -1.97
N SER A 35 -1.06 -31.25 -1.92
CA SER A 35 -1.03 -32.08 -3.13
C SER A 35 -2.14 -31.74 -4.14
N SER A 36 -3.24 -31.12 -3.72
CA SER A 36 -4.33 -30.71 -4.63
C SER A 36 -3.92 -29.53 -5.50
N GLU A 37 -3.20 -28.57 -4.92
CA GLU A 37 -2.69 -27.35 -5.56
C GLU A 37 -1.54 -27.67 -6.50
N VAL A 38 -0.63 -28.59 -6.12
CA VAL A 38 0.42 -29.11 -7.02
C VAL A 38 -0.19 -29.84 -8.22
N ALA A 39 -1.29 -30.58 -8.03
CA ALA A 39 -2.01 -31.21 -9.13
C ALA A 39 -2.69 -30.19 -10.05
N SER A 40 -3.28 -29.11 -9.52
CA SER A 40 -3.81 -28.00 -10.31
C SER A 40 -2.73 -27.32 -11.14
N LEU A 41 -1.57 -27.01 -10.55
CA LEU A 41 -0.42 -26.43 -11.26
C LEU A 41 0.04 -27.33 -12.42
N HIS A 42 0.10 -28.65 -12.21
CA HIS A 42 0.50 -29.60 -13.26
C HIS A 42 -0.44 -29.57 -14.47
N VAL A 43 -1.76 -29.49 -14.26
CA VAL A 43 -2.75 -29.39 -15.36
C VAL A 43 -2.52 -28.12 -16.18
N VAL A 44 -2.36 -26.98 -15.53
CA VAL A 44 -2.16 -25.68 -16.20
C VAL A 44 -0.82 -25.63 -16.95
N ILE A 45 0.24 -26.24 -16.42
CA ILE A 45 1.51 -26.39 -17.15
C ILE A 45 1.32 -27.25 -18.41
N LYS A 46 0.48 -28.31 -18.36
CA LYS A 46 0.19 -29.13 -19.54
C LYS A 46 -0.65 -28.41 -20.60
N GLU A 47 -1.65 -27.62 -20.20
CA GLU A 47 -2.35 -26.71 -21.12
C GLU A 47 -1.36 -25.73 -21.78
N THR A 48 -0.38 -25.23 -21.03
CA THR A 48 0.66 -24.31 -21.55
C THR A 48 1.52 -25.01 -22.61
N GLU A 49 1.95 -26.25 -22.35
CA GLU A 49 2.73 -27.09 -23.27
C GLU A 49 1.97 -27.31 -24.60
N GLU A 50 0.65 -27.54 -24.54
CA GLU A 50 -0.22 -27.70 -25.71
C GLU A 50 -0.33 -26.38 -26.51
N TYR A 51 -0.71 -25.25 -25.88
CA TYR A 51 -0.85 -23.97 -26.58
C TYR A 51 0.45 -23.47 -27.22
N VAL A 52 1.60 -23.65 -26.54
CA VAL A 52 2.91 -23.24 -27.07
C VAL A 52 3.35 -24.14 -28.24
N THR A 53 2.93 -25.42 -28.24
CA THR A 53 3.22 -26.35 -29.35
C THR A 53 2.34 -26.09 -30.58
N GLU A 54 1.09 -25.66 -30.40
CA GLU A 54 0.18 -25.32 -31.53
C GLU A 54 0.47 -23.95 -32.17
N THR A 55 1.11 -23.03 -31.45
CA THR A 55 1.37 -21.67 -31.93
C THR A 55 2.65 -21.60 -32.77
N GLN A 56 2.62 -20.92 -33.94
CA GLN A 56 3.79 -20.74 -34.82
C GLN A 56 4.80 -19.68 -34.30
N GLY A 57 5.20 -19.80 -33.04
CA GLY A 57 6.05 -18.85 -32.32
C GLY A 57 5.25 -17.79 -31.56
N LEU A 58 5.69 -17.47 -30.35
CA LEU A 58 5.14 -16.37 -29.54
C LEU A 58 5.78 -15.03 -29.93
N SER A 59 5.06 -13.93 -29.68
CA SER A 59 5.66 -12.59 -29.74
C SER A 59 6.67 -12.41 -28.60
N PRO A 60 7.76 -11.61 -28.76
CA PRO A 60 8.82 -11.49 -27.75
C PRO A 60 8.32 -11.07 -26.35
N SER A 61 7.24 -10.28 -26.28
CA SER A 61 6.60 -9.90 -25.01
C SER A 61 5.88 -11.07 -24.34
N ARG A 62 5.22 -11.96 -25.10
CA ARG A 62 4.61 -13.18 -24.56
C ARG A 62 5.66 -14.22 -24.18
N ASP A 63 6.75 -14.31 -24.95
CA ASP A 63 7.87 -15.22 -24.70
C ASP A 63 8.62 -14.84 -23.39
N ALA A 64 8.91 -13.55 -23.19
CA ALA A 64 9.46 -13.03 -21.94
C ALA A 64 8.51 -13.23 -20.75
N ARG A 65 7.19 -13.00 -20.94
CA ARG A 65 6.19 -13.23 -19.88
C ARG A 65 6.04 -14.71 -19.53
N LEU A 66 6.08 -15.61 -20.51
CA LEU A 66 6.06 -17.06 -20.29
C LEU A 66 7.32 -17.51 -19.54
N THR A 67 8.49 -16.97 -19.92
CA THR A 67 9.76 -17.23 -19.23
C THR A 67 9.66 -16.91 -17.73
N ILE A 68 9.21 -15.71 -17.37
CA ILE A 68 9.02 -15.29 -15.97
C ILE A 68 8.07 -16.23 -15.21
N LEU A 69 6.94 -16.62 -15.82
CA LEU A 69 5.97 -17.52 -15.19
C LEU A 69 6.51 -18.94 -14.99
N ILE A 70 7.27 -19.47 -15.95
CA ILE A 70 7.86 -20.81 -15.87
C ILE A 70 8.99 -20.86 -14.84
N ASP A 71 9.85 -19.84 -14.76
CA ASP A 71 10.89 -19.77 -13.73
C ASP A 71 10.29 -19.58 -12.32
N GLY A 72 9.25 -18.75 -12.16
CA GLY A 72 8.53 -18.62 -10.89
C GLY A 72 7.83 -19.92 -10.44
N CYS A 73 7.27 -20.70 -11.38
CA CYS A 73 6.75 -22.04 -11.06
C CYS A 73 7.86 -23.02 -10.63
N LYS A 74 9.02 -22.94 -11.28
CA LYS A 74 10.18 -23.81 -11.06
C LYS A 74 10.83 -23.58 -9.70
N GLU A 75 11.01 -22.32 -9.29
CA GLU A 75 11.55 -21.93 -7.98
C GLU A 75 10.73 -22.55 -6.84
N VAL A 76 9.43 -22.28 -6.80
CA VAL A 76 8.52 -22.75 -5.74
C VAL A 76 8.43 -24.29 -5.69
N LEU A 77 8.55 -24.97 -6.83
CA LEU A 77 8.60 -26.44 -6.88
C LEU A 77 9.95 -27.01 -6.39
N MET A 78 11.07 -26.33 -6.61
CA MET A 78 12.36 -26.72 -6.03
C MET A 78 12.38 -26.52 -4.51
N GLU A 79 11.75 -25.46 -3.99
CA GLU A 79 11.55 -25.26 -2.55
C GLU A 79 10.68 -26.36 -1.93
N LEU A 80 9.55 -26.71 -2.58
CA LEU A 80 8.71 -27.81 -2.13
C LEU A 80 9.45 -29.16 -2.15
N GLU A 81 10.30 -29.38 -3.16
CA GLU A 81 11.18 -30.56 -3.21
C GLU A 81 12.19 -30.58 -2.06
N ALA A 82 12.80 -29.43 -1.73
CA ALA A 82 13.73 -29.32 -0.61
C ALA A 82 13.04 -29.58 0.75
N LEU A 83 11.89 -28.96 1.00
CA LEU A 83 11.09 -29.16 2.23
C LEU A 83 10.66 -30.63 2.39
N LEU A 84 10.20 -31.27 1.32
CA LEU A 84 9.76 -32.66 1.35
C LEU A 84 10.94 -33.63 1.53
N ASN A 85 12.07 -33.42 0.84
CA ASN A 85 13.29 -34.21 1.06
C ASN A 85 13.83 -34.06 2.50
N ASN A 86 13.80 -32.83 3.05
CA ASN A 86 14.20 -32.58 4.44
C ASN A 86 13.29 -33.36 5.41
N TYR A 87 11.97 -33.31 5.23
CA TYR A 87 11.02 -34.06 6.04
C TYR A 87 11.16 -35.59 5.90
N GLU A 88 11.40 -36.11 4.69
CA GLU A 88 11.65 -37.55 4.47
C GLU A 88 12.98 -38.02 5.07
N SER A 89 13.98 -37.14 5.22
CA SER A 89 15.26 -37.45 5.88
C SER A 89 15.15 -37.62 7.41
N LEU A 90 14.07 -37.12 8.02
CA LEU A 90 13.84 -37.19 9.46
C LEU A 90 13.46 -38.60 9.91
N GLY A 91 14.10 -39.09 10.97
CA GLY A 91 13.68 -40.34 11.62
C GLY A 91 12.25 -40.27 12.18
N THR A 92 11.57 -41.41 12.27
CA THR A 92 10.12 -41.49 12.61
C THR A 92 9.72 -40.88 13.96
N GLN A 93 10.66 -40.68 14.90
CA GLN A 93 10.42 -39.94 16.15
C GLN A 93 10.49 -38.41 15.97
N ALA A 94 11.33 -37.92 15.06
CA ALA A 94 11.43 -36.50 14.70
C ALA A 94 10.24 -36.06 13.84
N GLN A 95 9.83 -36.85 12.85
CA GLN A 95 8.61 -36.62 12.06
C GLN A 95 7.38 -36.45 12.96
N ARG A 96 7.13 -37.42 13.87
CA ARG A 96 6.06 -37.34 14.89
C ARG A 96 6.21 -36.19 15.89
N SER A 97 7.30 -35.43 15.86
CA SER A 97 7.49 -34.23 16.68
C SER A 97 7.24 -32.97 15.84
N TRP A 98 7.73 -32.95 14.60
CA TRP A 98 7.39 -31.99 13.55
C TRP A 98 5.86 -31.82 13.42
N ASP A 99 5.14 -32.94 13.21
CA ASP A 99 3.67 -32.99 13.07
C ASP A 99 2.92 -32.41 14.29
N ARG A 100 3.47 -32.59 15.50
CA ARG A 100 2.84 -32.17 16.76
C ARG A 100 3.19 -30.75 17.20
N VAL A 101 4.36 -30.26 16.80
CA VAL A 101 4.84 -28.89 17.11
C VAL A 101 4.44 -27.90 16.01
N ARG A 102 3.93 -28.38 14.85
CA ARG A 102 3.56 -27.56 13.68
C ARG A 102 4.73 -26.78 13.08
N TRP A 103 5.96 -27.29 13.26
CA TRP A 103 7.16 -26.70 12.65
C TRP A 103 7.02 -26.75 11.11
N GLY A 104 7.41 -25.69 10.42
CA GLY A 104 7.30 -25.60 8.97
C GLY A 104 5.88 -25.35 8.43
N LEU A 105 4.86 -25.13 9.27
CA LEU A 105 3.53 -24.73 8.77
C LEU A 105 3.56 -23.37 8.06
N GLU A 106 4.40 -22.43 8.50
CA GLU A 106 4.53 -21.11 7.87
C GLU A 106 5.19 -21.22 6.49
N GLU A 107 6.33 -21.91 6.41
CA GLU A 107 7.04 -22.24 5.15
C GLU A 107 6.14 -22.99 4.16
N LEU A 108 5.44 -24.04 4.61
CA LEU A 108 4.55 -24.83 3.75
C LEU A 108 3.28 -24.05 3.36
N ALA A 109 2.83 -23.09 4.17
CA ALA A 109 1.71 -22.20 3.84
C ALA A 109 2.12 -21.12 2.82
N ASP A 110 3.34 -20.57 2.89
CA ASP A 110 3.89 -19.66 1.89
C ASP A 110 4.06 -20.37 0.54
N VAL A 111 4.74 -21.52 0.52
CA VAL A 111 4.89 -22.36 -0.68
C VAL A 111 3.51 -22.70 -1.27
N ARG A 112 2.52 -23.05 -0.45
CA ARG A 112 1.13 -23.26 -0.91
C ARG A 112 0.51 -22.00 -1.52
N SER A 113 0.70 -20.83 -0.89
CA SER A 113 0.21 -19.54 -1.40
C SER A 113 0.82 -19.21 -2.77
N ARG A 114 2.13 -19.37 -2.91
CA ARG A 114 2.89 -19.13 -4.15
C ARG A 114 2.52 -20.12 -5.27
N ILE A 115 2.25 -21.40 -4.96
CA ILE A 115 1.71 -22.36 -5.93
C ILE A 115 0.32 -21.92 -6.43
N ILE A 116 -0.59 -21.48 -5.56
CA ILE A 116 -1.92 -21.00 -5.94
C ILE A 116 -1.83 -19.74 -6.83
N SER A 117 -0.95 -18.80 -6.47
CA SER A 117 -0.68 -17.59 -7.25
C SER A 117 -0.15 -17.92 -8.65
N ASN A 118 0.92 -18.71 -8.74
CA ASN A 118 1.53 -19.14 -10.00
C ASN A 118 0.55 -19.91 -10.90
N THR A 119 -0.27 -20.80 -10.32
CA THR A 119 -1.33 -21.52 -11.04
C THR A 119 -2.32 -20.54 -11.67
N SER A 120 -2.73 -19.52 -10.92
CA SER A 120 -3.70 -18.52 -11.36
C SER A 120 -3.12 -17.61 -12.45
N LEU A 121 -1.86 -17.18 -12.31
CA LEU A 121 -1.16 -16.37 -13.31
C LEU A 121 -0.93 -17.12 -14.63
N LEU A 122 -0.56 -18.40 -14.58
CA LEU A 122 -0.37 -19.24 -15.76
C LEU A 122 -1.72 -19.60 -16.42
N THR A 123 -2.78 -19.82 -15.64
CA THR A 123 -4.15 -20.00 -16.17
C THR A 123 -4.63 -18.76 -16.92
N ALA A 124 -4.35 -17.57 -16.39
CA ALA A 124 -4.66 -16.30 -17.04
C ALA A 124 -3.83 -16.08 -18.32
N PHE A 125 -2.58 -16.56 -18.36
CA PHE A 125 -1.74 -16.54 -19.56
C PHE A 125 -2.29 -17.48 -20.66
N ASN A 126 -2.61 -18.74 -20.33
CA ASN A 126 -3.24 -19.68 -21.27
C ASN A 126 -4.58 -19.16 -21.80
N SER A 127 -5.39 -18.59 -20.90
CA SER A 127 -6.65 -17.92 -21.26
C SER A 127 -6.45 -16.75 -22.21
N SER A 128 -5.31 -16.06 -22.16
CA SER A 128 -4.95 -14.98 -23.09
C SER A 128 -4.62 -15.54 -24.48
N LEU A 129 -3.80 -16.60 -24.56
CA LEU A 129 -3.48 -17.30 -25.81
C LEU A 129 -4.74 -17.86 -26.50
N ALA A 130 -5.62 -18.52 -25.73
CA ALA A 130 -6.89 -19.07 -26.24
C ALA A 130 -7.89 -17.98 -26.71
N ASN A 131 -7.67 -16.71 -26.37
CA ASN A 131 -8.53 -15.59 -26.76
C ASN A 131 -8.06 -14.83 -28.01
N SER A 132 -6.82 -14.99 -28.47
CA SER A 132 -6.26 -14.30 -29.65
C SER A 132 -6.43 -15.05 -30.98
N SER A 133 -7.16 -16.18 -31.01
CA SER A 133 -7.40 -16.93 -32.24
C SER A 133 -8.25 -16.16 -33.27
N THR A 134 -7.79 -16.12 -34.52
CA THR A 134 -8.39 -15.32 -35.61
C THR A 134 -9.87 -15.63 -35.85
N ALA A 135 -10.28 -16.90 -35.77
CA ALA A 135 -11.69 -17.31 -35.87
C ALA A 135 -12.58 -16.70 -34.75
N ARG A 136 -12.02 -16.40 -33.58
CA ARG A 136 -12.72 -15.75 -32.47
C ARG A 136 -12.76 -14.23 -32.63
N ILE A 137 -11.71 -13.64 -33.23
CA ILE A 137 -11.70 -12.23 -33.67
C ILE A 137 -12.80 -12.04 -34.73
N GLU A 138 -12.83 -12.85 -35.78
CA GLU A 138 -13.84 -12.77 -36.85
C GLU A 138 -15.26 -12.99 -36.30
N LYS A 139 -15.47 -13.90 -35.35
CA LYS A 139 -16.79 -14.06 -34.69
C LYS A 139 -17.21 -12.82 -33.90
N ARG A 140 -16.27 -12.09 -33.28
CA ARG A 140 -16.54 -10.82 -32.57
C ARG A 140 -16.75 -9.66 -33.54
N LEU A 141 -16.02 -9.60 -34.66
CA LEU A 141 -16.24 -8.63 -35.74
C LEU A 141 -17.61 -8.81 -36.40
N ASN A 142 -18.04 -10.04 -36.69
CA ASN A 142 -19.40 -10.29 -37.18
C ASN A 142 -20.48 -9.87 -36.15
N LYS A 143 -20.25 -10.10 -34.85
CA LYS A 143 -21.15 -9.60 -33.78
C LYS A 143 -21.20 -8.07 -33.74
N PHE A 144 -20.07 -7.38 -33.92
CA PHE A 144 -20.01 -5.92 -34.03
C PHE A 144 -20.86 -5.40 -35.19
N ILE A 145 -20.67 -5.97 -36.39
CA ILE A 145 -21.46 -5.60 -37.57
C ILE A 145 -22.96 -5.83 -37.34
N GLU A 146 -23.37 -6.99 -36.84
CA GLU A 146 -24.79 -7.27 -36.58
C GLU A 146 -25.39 -6.36 -35.48
N GLU A 147 -24.63 -5.98 -34.46
CA GLU A 147 -25.08 -4.99 -33.46
C GLU A 147 -25.33 -3.61 -34.06
N VAL A 148 -24.45 -3.14 -34.96
CA VAL A 148 -24.66 -1.87 -35.68
C VAL A 148 -25.87 -1.97 -36.62
N ARG A 149 -25.96 -3.04 -37.43
CA ARG A 149 -27.10 -3.26 -38.36
C ARG A 149 -28.46 -3.40 -37.66
N ALA A 150 -28.47 -3.94 -36.45
CA ALA A 150 -29.68 -4.06 -35.63
C ALA A 150 -30.12 -2.72 -35.02
N GLY A 151 -29.26 -1.70 -35.01
CA GLY A 151 -29.46 -0.44 -34.30
C GLY A 151 -29.23 -0.55 -32.79
N LEU A 152 -28.38 -1.49 -32.35
CA LEU A 152 -28.02 -1.69 -30.94
C LEU A 152 -26.77 -0.88 -30.53
N ARG A 153 -26.08 -0.27 -31.50
CA ARG A 153 -25.09 0.80 -31.30
C ARG A 153 -25.60 2.04 -32.03
N GLU A 154 -25.47 3.23 -31.42
CA GLU A 154 -26.03 4.46 -32.02
C GLU A 154 -25.22 4.89 -33.26
N GLY A 155 -25.86 4.98 -34.42
CA GLY A 155 -25.24 5.58 -35.62
C GLY A 155 -25.21 4.72 -36.88
N SER A 156 -26.39 4.41 -37.44
CA SER A 156 -26.50 3.80 -38.76
C SER A 156 -26.29 4.83 -39.90
N VAL A 157 -25.96 4.33 -41.09
CA VAL A 157 -25.68 5.07 -42.36
C VAL A 157 -24.27 5.69 -42.44
N VAL A 158 -23.32 4.89 -42.94
CA VAL A 158 -22.06 5.37 -43.53
C VAL A 158 -22.09 5.14 -45.04
N THR A 159 -22.60 6.13 -45.79
CA THR A 159 -22.57 6.15 -47.27
C THR A 159 -21.89 7.42 -47.80
N ALA A 160 -20.81 7.83 -47.14
CA ALA A 160 -19.90 8.87 -47.60
C ALA A 160 -18.72 8.27 -48.38
N SER A 161 -18.52 8.69 -49.62
CA SER A 161 -17.36 8.31 -50.44
C SER A 161 -16.05 8.78 -49.78
N GLY A 162 -15.17 7.83 -49.44
CA GLY A 162 -13.91 8.07 -48.73
C GLY A 162 -13.82 7.43 -47.33
N ALA A 163 -14.92 6.87 -46.79
CA ALA A 163 -14.91 6.28 -45.44
C ALA A 163 -13.83 5.20 -45.25
N THR A 164 -13.60 4.34 -46.24
CA THR A 164 -12.58 3.27 -46.21
C THR A 164 -11.13 3.77 -46.11
N GLU A 165 -10.85 4.97 -46.63
CA GLU A 165 -9.53 5.61 -46.59
C GLU A 165 -9.26 6.22 -45.20
N SER A 166 -10.31 6.60 -44.46
CA SER A 166 -10.20 7.19 -43.12
C SER A 166 -9.92 6.18 -41.99
N ILE A 167 -10.12 4.88 -42.21
CA ILE A 167 -10.02 3.84 -41.17
C ILE A 167 -8.60 3.70 -40.59
N ASP A 168 -7.57 3.88 -41.43
CA ASP A 168 -6.17 3.81 -40.99
C ASP A 168 -5.65 5.14 -40.41
N THR A 169 -6.49 6.18 -40.30
CA THR A 169 -6.09 7.42 -39.65
C THR A 169 -6.10 7.25 -38.13
N GLU A 170 -5.07 7.78 -37.47
CA GLU A 170 -4.78 7.56 -36.05
C GLU A 170 -5.98 7.92 -35.14
N ASP A 171 -6.63 9.06 -35.40
CA ASP A 171 -7.84 9.51 -34.70
C ASP A 171 -9.02 8.51 -34.81
N VAL A 172 -9.22 7.92 -36.00
CA VAL A 172 -10.32 6.97 -36.26
C VAL A 172 -9.98 5.60 -35.68
N TRP A 173 -8.74 5.15 -35.81
CA TRP A 173 -8.29 3.88 -35.24
C TRP A 173 -8.34 3.88 -33.71
N LEU A 174 -7.99 5.00 -33.05
CA LEU A 174 -8.10 5.17 -31.60
C LEU A 174 -9.55 5.06 -31.09
N LEU A 175 -10.54 5.53 -31.85
CA LEU A 175 -11.95 5.37 -31.54
C LEU A 175 -12.44 3.94 -31.81
N LEU A 176 -12.12 3.40 -32.99
CA LEU A 176 -12.49 2.06 -33.42
C LEU A 176 -11.93 0.98 -32.48
N ARG A 177 -10.71 1.16 -31.96
CA ARG A 177 -10.09 0.30 -30.94
C ARG A 177 -11.01 0.08 -29.74
N ARG A 178 -11.63 1.14 -29.21
CA ARG A 178 -12.52 1.07 -28.03
C ARG A 178 -13.81 0.33 -28.34
N GLU A 179 -14.39 0.54 -29.52
CA GLU A 179 -15.56 -0.22 -29.99
C GLU A 179 -15.25 -1.71 -30.19
N LEU A 180 -14.04 -2.05 -30.64
CA LEU A 180 -13.56 -3.43 -30.78
C LEU A 180 -13.29 -4.09 -29.41
N GLU A 181 -12.78 -3.34 -28.44
CA GLU A 181 -12.66 -3.75 -27.04
C GLU A 181 -14.05 -4.02 -26.42
N ASP A 182 -15.07 -3.21 -26.73
CA ASP A 182 -16.47 -3.41 -26.29
C ASP A 182 -17.19 -4.61 -26.96
N VAL A 183 -16.67 -5.19 -28.05
CA VAL A 183 -17.06 -6.56 -28.51
C VAL A 183 -16.13 -7.66 -28.03
N GLY A 184 -15.16 -7.33 -27.17
CA GLY A 184 -14.27 -8.26 -26.48
C GLY A 184 -13.00 -8.62 -27.26
N ILE A 185 -12.55 -7.79 -28.20
CA ILE A 185 -11.24 -7.90 -28.85
C ILE A 185 -10.29 -6.95 -28.13
N SER A 186 -9.45 -7.46 -27.22
CA SER A 186 -8.65 -6.62 -26.32
C SER A 186 -7.59 -5.78 -27.04
N ALA A 187 -7.21 -4.64 -26.44
CA ALA A 187 -6.19 -3.70 -26.91
C ALA A 187 -4.96 -4.34 -27.56
N SER A 188 -4.44 -5.41 -26.95
CA SER A 188 -3.28 -6.20 -27.41
C SER A 188 -3.54 -7.01 -28.68
N VAL A 189 -4.73 -7.59 -28.81
CA VAL A 189 -5.18 -8.39 -29.96
C VAL A 189 -5.55 -7.48 -31.14
N VAL A 190 -6.07 -6.27 -30.86
CA VAL A 190 -6.31 -5.25 -31.90
C VAL A 190 -5.02 -4.81 -32.58
N GLU A 191 -3.92 -4.61 -31.84
CA GLU A 191 -2.61 -4.27 -32.42
C GLU A 191 -1.98 -5.46 -33.15
N GLU A 192 -1.92 -6.62 -32.50
CA GLU A 192 -1.32 -7.85 -33.05
C GLU A 192 -1.96 -8.27 -34.38
N HIS A 193 -3.27 -8.05 -34.52
CA HIS A 193 -4.03 -8.36 -35.73
C HIS A 193 -4.51 -7.11 -36.49
N HIS A 194 -3.91 -5.93 -36.27
CA HIS A 194 -4.33 -4.65 -36.85
C HIS A 194 -4.55 -4.72 -38.37
N VAL A 195 -3.61 -5.31 -39.10
CA VAL A 195 -3.67 -5.44 -40.57
C VAL A 195 -4.81 -6.36 -41.01
N TYR A 196 -5.11 -7.41 -40.25
CA TYR A 196 -6.23 -8.32 -40.53
C TYR A 196 -7.57 -7.63 -40.23
N ILE A 197 -7.69 -6.98 -39.08
CA ILE A 197 -8.93 -6.32 -38.62
C ILE A 197 -9.28 -5.12 -39.51
N SER A 198 -8.31 -4.24 -39.82
CA SER A 198 -8.53 -3.09 -40.72
C SER A 198 -8.99 -3.53 -42.11
N ASN A 199 -8.34 -4.54 -42.69
CA ASN A 199 -8.73 -5.07 -44.01
C ASN A 199 -10.11 -5.76 -43.99
N TRP A 200 -10.45 -6.48 -42.91
CA TRP A 200 -11.76 -7.10 -42.73
C TRP A 200 -12.87 -6.03 -42.66
N LEU A 201 -12.67 -4.96 -41.89
CA LEU A 201 -13.64 -3.87 -41.75
C LEU A 201 -13.78 -3.03 -43.04
N LYS A 202 -12.68 -2.77 -43.76
CA LYS A 202 -12.73 -2.16 -45.11
C LYS A 202 -13.55 -2.99 -46.09
N ALA A 203 -13.41 -4.32 -46.05
CA ALA A 203 -14.21 -5.22 -46.88
C ALA A 203 -15.69 -5.19 -46.48
N ALA A 204 -16.01 -5.23 -45.17
CA ALA A 204 -17.38 -5.12 -44.67
C ALA A 204 -18.07 -3.80 -45.10
N ILE A 205 -17.36 -2.66 -44.99
CA ILE A 205 -17.82 -1.35 -45.45
C ILE A 205 -18.01 -1.32 -46.97
N SER A 206 -17.05 -1.82 -47.74
CA SER A 206 -17.12 -1.86 -49.21
C SER A 206 -18.26 -2.75 -49.73
N ASN A 207 -18.66 -3.76 -48.95
CA ASN A 207 -19.77 -4.66 -49.24
C ASN A 207 -21.12 -4.18 -48.66
N GLY A 208 -21.22 -2.94 -48.16
CA GLY A 208 -22.47 -2.37 -47.63
C GLY A 208 -22.96 -2.99 -46.33
N MET A 209 -22.12 -3.74 -45.59
CA MET A 209 -22.55 -4.51 -44.42
C MET A 209 -22.91 -3.65 -43.20
N LEU A 210 -22.79 -2.32 -43.27
CA LEU A 210 -23.21 -1.38 -42.22
C LEU A 210 -24.46 -0.57 -42.60
N GLU A 211 -25.16 -0.96 -43.67
CA GLU A 211 -26.47 -0.40 -44.02
C GLU A 211 -27.59 -1.00 -43.15
N GLU A 212 -28.54 -0.15 -42.77
CA GLU A 212 -29.63 -0.46 -41.84
C GLU A 212 -30.70 -1.34 -42.52
N MET A 213 -31.18 -2.38 -41.84
CA MET A 213 -32.21 -3.26 -42.42
C MET A 213 -33.61 -2.61 -42.36
N ASP A 214 -34.26 -2.52 -43.51
CA ASP A 214 -35.53 -1.80 -43.67
C ASP A 214 -36.65 -2.33 -42.76
N ASN A 215 -37.43 -1.38 -42.23
CA ASN A 215 -38.20 -1.50 -41.00
C ASN A 215 -39.46 -2.39 -41.14
N SER A 216 -39.74 -2.87 -42.36
CA SER A 216 -40.78 -3.86 -42.66
C SER A 216 -40.51 -5.22 -42.01
N SER A 217 -39.24 -5.60 -41.83
CA SER A 217 -38.84 -6.93 -41.35
C SER A 217 -39.07 -7.14 -39.84
N ARG A 218 -38.96 -6.07 -39.03
CA ARG A 218 -39.03 -6.16 -37.55
C ARG A 218 -40.36 -6.70 -37.00
N ARG A 219 -41.45 -6.74 -37.79
CA ARG A 219 -42.75 -7.27 -37.36
C ARG A 219 -42.91 -8.79 -37.45
N SER A 220 -42.00 -9.53 -38.09
CA SER A 220 -42.13 -10.99 -38.22
C SER A 220 -41.50 -11.79 -37.07
N ALA A 221 -40.71 -11.15 -36.19
CA ALA A 221 -39.91 -11.84 -35.17
C ALA A 221 -40.54 -11.88 -33.75
N VAL A 222 -41.62 -11.12 -33.52
CA VAL A 222 -42.22 -10.92 -32.17
C VAL A 222 -43.54 -11.69 -31.99
N ALA A 223 -43.95 -12.49 -32.97
CA ALA A 223 -45.16 -13.32 -32.94
C ALA A 223 -44.79 -14.81 -32.88
N GLY A 224 -44.17 -15.24 -31.76
CA GLY A 224 -43.46 -16.52 -31.65
C GLY A 224 -43.61 -17.31 -30.34
N SER A 225 -44.71 -17.10 -29.61
CA SER A 225 -45.15 -17.88 -28.43
C SER A 225 -44.34 -17.75 -27.11
N PHE A 226 -45.07 -17.41 -26.04
CA PHE A 226 -44.85 -17.94 -24.68
C PHE A 226 -45.19 -19.47 -24.71
N ASP A 227 -44.83 -20.34 -23.77
CA ASP A 227 -44.95 -20.19 -22.31
C ASP A 227 -44.16 -21.26 -21.51
N SER A 228 -44.01 -21.01 -20.20
CA SER A 228 -43.73 -21.89 -19.04
C SER A 228 -43.03 -23.27 -19.19
N GLY A 229 -42.03 -23.54 -18.33
CA GLY A 229 -41.56 -24.89 -18.00
C GLY A 229 -40.60 -24.91 -16.78
N TYR A 230 -40.79 -25.84 -15.85
CA TYR A 230 -40.09 -25.87 -14.53
C TYR A 230 -39.26 -27.14 -14.34
N ALA A 231 -38.06 -27.01 -13.73
CA ALA A 231 -37.23 -28.06 -13.11
C ALA A 231 -36.69 -29.24 -13.96
N GLY A 232 -35.61 -29.89 -13.47
CA GLY A 232 -35.31 -31.29 -13.86
C GLY A 232 -33.83 -31.71 -13.90
N SER A 233 -33.31 -32.25 -12.80
CA SER A 233 -32.01 -32.92 -12.68
C SER A 233 -31.77 -34.15 -13.57
N ILE A 234 -30.48 -34.43 -13.81
CA ILE A 234 -29.85 -35.77 -14.01
C ILE A 234 -30.19 -36.57 -15.30
N GLY A 235 -29.14 -36.83 -16.09
CA GLY A 235 -28.75 -38.21 -16.44
C GLY A 235 -28.93 -38.71 -17.89
N GLY A 236 -27.88 -39.38 -18.39
CA GLY A 236 -28.06 -40.78 -18.85
C GLY A 236 -28.02 -41.12 -20.35
N THR A 237 -26.79 -41.32 -20.86
CA THR A 237 -26.45 -42.37 -21.86
C THR A 237 -26.99 -42.30 -23.30
N SER A 238 -26.41 -43.15 -24.16
CA SER A 238 -26.40 -43.08 -25.63
C SER A 238 -27.08 -44.27 -26.32
N ILE A 239 -27.40 -44.08 -27.61
CA ILE A 239 -27.57 -45.08 -28.72
C ILE A 239 -27.62 -44.21 -30.01
N GLY A 240 -27.13 -44.59 -31.18
CA GLY A 240 -26.42 -45.81 -31.63
C GLY A 240 -25.67 -45.54 -32.95
N SER A 241 -25.13 -46.58 -33.59
CA SER A 241 -24.10 -46.46 -34.64
C SER A 241 -24.54 -46.87 -36.07
N GLU A 242 -23.68 -46.53 -37.04
CA GLU A 242 -23.58 -47.05 -38.42
C GLU A 242 -24.64 -46.66 -39.47
N SER A 243 -24.20 -46.02 -40.57
CA SER A 243 -24.00 -46.73 -41.85
C SER A 243 -23.39 -45.84 -42.94
N PHE A 244 -22.62 -46.43 -43.86
CA PHE A 244 -22.07 -45.77 -45.06
C PHE A 244 -23.01 -45.92 -46.26
N ARG A 245 -23.20 -44.86 -47.08
CA ARG A 245 -23.03 -44.86 -48.55
C ARG A 245 -23.44 -43.55 -49.25
N SER A 246 -22.63 -43.14 -50.23
CA SER A 246 -22.93 -42.23 -51.36
C SER A 246 -23.84 -42.96 -52.42
N PRO A 247 -24.32 -42.35 -53.55
CA PRO A 247 -23.84 -41.13 -54.21
C PRO A 247 -24.83 -40.21 -55.03
N SER A 248 -24.41 -38.95 -55.27
CA SER A 248 -24.37 -38.19 -56.55
C SER A 248 -25.58 -37.99 -57.54
N ILE A 249 -25.53 -36.84 -58.25
CA ILE A 249 -26.07 -36.48 -59.61
C ILE A 249 -27.36 -35.61 -59.69
N GLY A 250 -27.28 -34.54 -60.50
CA GLY A 250 -28.37 -33.90 -61.27
C GLY A 250 -28.65 -32.42 -60.93
N SER A 251 -28.33 -31.37 -61.71
CA SER A 251 -28.65 -30.99 -63.12
C SER A 251 -30.05 -30.36 -63.32
N SER A 252 -30.28 -29.22 -64.01
CA SER A 252 -29.35 -28.29 -64.72
C SER A 252 -30.07 -27.05 -65.35
N SER A 253 -29.45 -25.85 -65.27
CA SER A 253 -29.46 -24.70 -66.24
C SER A 253 -30.85 -24.19 -66.78
N ILE A 254 -31.03 -23.24 -67.73
CA ILE A 254 -30.19 -22.43 -68.67
C ILE A 254 -30.87 -21.04 -68.92
N GLY A 255 -30.15 -19.96 -69.24
CA GLY A 255 -30.68 -18.88 -70.11
C GLY A 255 -30.26 -17.40 -69.88
N SER A 256 -29.67 -16.76 -70.91
CA SER A 256 -29.44 -15.31 -71.10
C SER A 256 -29.88 -14.93 -72.55
N PRO A 257 -29.75 -13.70 -73.15
CA PRO A 257 -29.18 -12.41 -72.67
C PRO A 257 -29.89 -11.08 -73.14
N SER A 258 -29.27 -9.92 -72.81
CA SER A 258 -29.05 -8.67 -73.60
C SER A 258 -30.08 -7.51 -73.84
N ILE A 259 -29.73 -6.31 -73.31
CA ILE A 259 -29.51 -4.97 -73.99
C ILE A 259 -30.69 -4.00 -74.41
N ALA A 260 -30.86 -2.90 -73.62
CA ALA A 260 -30.92 -1.42 -73.96
C ALA A 260 -31.99 -0.79 -74.94
N PRO A 261 -32.11 0.57 -75.12
CA PRO A 261 -32.05 1.78 -74.21
C PRO A 261 -33.10 2.95 -74.49
N SER A 262 -33.01 4.08 -73.73
CA SER A 262 -33.22 5.53 -74.12
C SER A 262 -34.27 6.45 -73.37
N THR A 263 -34.22 7.80 -73.58
CA THR A 263 -34.65 8.95 -72.69
C THR A 263 -35.48 10.05 -73.46
N PRO A 264 -35.65 11.41 -73.18
CA PRO A 264 -35.10 12.42 -72.21
C PRO A 264 -36.09 13.57 -71.68
N SER A 265 -35.57 14.73 -71.21
CA SER A 265 -36.12 16.16 -71.17
C SER A 265 -36.27 16.92 -69.80
N ILE A 266 -36.05 18.28 -69.75
CA ILE A 266 -35.77 19.15 -68.54
C ILE A 266 -36.17 20.67 -68.73
N PRO A 267 -36.72 21.42 -67.72
CA PRO A 267 -36.71 22.93 -67.72
C PRO A 267 -36.77 23.78 -66.38
N SER A 268 -35.95 24.85 -66.28
CA SER A 268 -36.26 26.29 -65.91
C SER A 268 -36.60 26.90 -64.49
N ILE A 269 -35.62 27.63 -63.87
CA ILE A 269 -35.65 29.01 -63.21
C ILE A 269 -36.44 29.21 -61.84
N THR A 270 -36.31 30.21 -60.90
CA THR A 270 -35.86 31.65 -60.82
C THR A 270 -35.11 32.13 -59.50
N VAL A 271 -35.14 33.43 -59.08
CA VAL A 271 -34.03 34.26 -58.47
C VAL A 271 -34.49 35.49 -57.59
N ALA A 272 -33.63 36.05 -56.67
CA ALA A 272 -33.48 37.48 -56.17
C ALA A 272 -33.62 37.88 -54.63
N ASN A 273 -32.93 39.01 -54.26
CA ASN A 273 -32.88 39.87 -53.03
C ASN A 273 -32.39 39.27 -51.67
N GLU A 274 -31.34 39.73 -50.95
CA GLU A 274 -30.32 40.82 -51.09
C GLU A 274 -30.61 42.25 -50.51
N GLU A 275 -31.61 42.45 -49.65
CA GLU A 275 -31.94 43.81 -49.12
C GLU A 275 -31.98 43.95 -47.57
N PHE A 276 -31.64 42.90 -46.81
CA PHE A 276 -31.86 42.88 -45.35
C PHE A 276 -30.63 43.21 -44.47
N GLU A 277 -29.40 43.20 -45.01
CA GLU A 277 -28.18 43.36 -44.20
C GLU A 277 -27.85 44.82 -43.81
N ALA A 278 -28.66 45.81 -44.23
CA ALA A 278 -28.29 47.23 -44.17
C ALA A 278 -28.65 47.98 -42.87
N GLU A 279 -29.62 47.51 -42.06
CA GLU A 279 -30.32 48.40 -41.11
C GLU A 279 -29.92 48.25 -39.62
N LEU A 280 -29.37 47.11 -39.20
CA LEU A 280 -29.25 46.76 -37.77
C LEU A 280 -27.95 47.20 -37.06
N SER A 281 -27.09 47.97 -37.72
CA SER A 281 -25.79 48.44 -37.19
C SER A 281 -25.85 49.83 -36.54
N ARG A 282 -26.77 50.05 -35.58
CA ARG A 282 -26.83 51.29 -34.76
C ARG A 282 -26.85 51.01 -33.24
N HIS A 283 -25.89 51.62 -32.53
CA HIS A 283 -25.63 51.61 -31.08
C HIS A 283 -26.62 52.50 -30.26
N PRO A 284 -26.60 52.52 -28.90
CA PRO A 284 -26.30 51.46 -27.90
C PRO A 284 -27.15 51.52 -26.59
N SER A 285 -26.86 50.59 -25.65
CA SER A 285 -26.75 50.80 -24.17
C SER A 285 -27.93 50.57 -23.19
N ARG A 286 -27.52 50.09 -22.00
CA ARG A 286 -28.04 50.29 -20.61
C ARG A 286 -29.36 49.64 -20.09
N ILE A 287 -29.15 48.68 -19.16
CA ILE A 287 -29.57 48.67 -17.73
C ILE A 287 -30.95 48.09 -17.28
N HIS A 288 -30.87 47.39 -16.13
CA HIS A 288 -31.89 47.02 -15.10
C HIS A 288 -32.89 45.84 -15.25
N THR A 289 -32.53 44.75 -14.54
CA THR A 289 -33.28 44.00 -13.48
C THR A 289 -34.59 43.23 -13.72
N GLU A 290 -34.58 42.07 -13.03
CA GLU A 290 -35.69 41.36 -12.37
C GLU A 290 -36.59 40.40 -13.16
N SER A 291 -37.33 39.60 -12.38
CA SER A 291 -37.61 38.21 -12.67
C SER A 291 -39.10 37.92 -12.91
N SER A 292 -39.39 36.98 -13.81
CA SER A 292 -40.01 35.71 -13.40
C SER A 292 -40.28 34.78 -14.59
N SER A 293 -40.45 33.50 -14.23
CA SER A 293 -40.88 32.35 -15.03
C SER A 293 -41.73 32.60 -16.29
N ARG A 294 -41.25 32.09 -17.43
CA ARG A 294 -42.05 31.14 -18.24
C ARG A 294 -41.20 30.24 -19.13
N SER A 295 -41.84 29.20 -19.66
CA SER A 295 -41.20 28.02 -20.24
C SER A 295 -41.25 27.95 -21.77
N SER A 296 -40.37 27.09 -22.31
CA SER A 296 -40.48 26.35 -23.57
C SER A 296 -39.90 26.94 -24.87
N ILE A 297 -39.30 26.01 -25.64
CA ILE A 297 -38.91 26.03 -27.07
C ILE A 297 -37.79 27.00 -27.52
N LYS A 298 -36.67 26.42 -27.97
CA LYS A 298 -35.74 27.00 -28.97
C LYS A 298 -35.46 25.97 -30.07
N VAL A 299 -35.26 26.47 -31.30
CA VAL A 299 -35.05 25.67 -32.51
C VAL A 299 -33.58 25.21 -32.63
N ARG A 300 -33.35 23.99 -33.14
CA ARG A 300 -32.00 23.43 -33.40
C ARG A 300 -31.40 23.94 -34.72
N ARG A 301 -30.09 24.20 -34.74
CA ARG A 301 -29.28 24.30 -35.98
C ARG A 301 -28.83 22.91 -36.44
N ALA A 302 -28.51 22.78 -37.73
CA ALA A 302 -27.94 21.55 -38.29
C ALA A 302 -26.52 21.26 -37.74
N SER A 303 -26.18 19.98 -37.60
CA SER A 303 -24.87 19.50 -37.11
C SER A 303 -23.93 19.13 -38.27
N SER A 304 -22.64 19.46 -38.15
CA SER A 304 -21.58 19.01 -39.08
C SER A 304 -21.32 17.50 -38.98
N VAL A 305 -20.55 16.94 -39.93
CA VAL A 305 -20.17 15.52 -39.96
C VAL A 305 -19.49 15.08 -38.66
N SER A 306 -18.55 15.87 -38.14
CA SER A 306 -17.90 15.61 -36.83
C SER A 306 -18.91 15.61 -35.68
N SER A 307 -19.99 16.40 -35.76
CA SER A 307 -21.09 16.43 -34.80
C SER A 307 -22.18 15.37 -35.05
N VAL A 308 -22.10 14.60 -36.15
CA VAL A 308 -22.85 13.35 -36.34
C VAL A 308 -22.05 12.20 -35.74
N LEU A 309 -20.74 12.10 -36.04
CA LEU A 309 -19.82 11.18 -35.36
C LEU A 309 -19.86 11.33 -33.82
N PHE A 310 -19.79 12.56 -33.30
CA PHE A 310 -19.94 12.82 -31.85
C PHE A 310 -21.32 12.48 -31.26
N LYS A 311 -22.33 12.17 -32.08
CA LYS A 311 -23.62 11.61 -31.61
C LYS A 311 -23.64 10.09 -31.65
N MET A 312 -22.80 9.43 -32.45
CA MET A 312 -22.67 7.97 -32.48
C MET A 312 -22.05 7.45 -31.17
N PHE A 313 -21.08 8.20 -30.63
CA PHE A 313 -20.30 7.80 -29.45
C PHE A 313 -20.82 8.38 -28.13
N LYS A 314 -22.10 8.78 -28.01
CA LYS A 314 -22.62 9.42 -26.79
C LYS A 314 -23.05 8.42 -25.71
N LYS A 315 -22.11 7.53 -25.35
CA LYS A 315 -22.19 6.53 -24.27
C LYS A 315 -22.88 7.10 -23.03
N GLU A 316 -23.98 6.53 -22.57
CA GLU A 316 -24.71 7.03 -21.39
C GLU A 316 -23.83 7.02 -20.12
N THR A 317 -22.86 6.10 -20.06
CA THR A 317 -21.87 6.01 -18.97
C THR A 317 -20.80 7.11 -18.99
N ALA A 318 -20.74 7.98 -20.00
CA ALA A 318 -19.71 9.03 -20.08
C ALA A 318 -19.72 10.00 -18.89
N ILE A 319 -20.88 10.17 -18.22
CA ILE A 319 -21.00 10.95 -16.98
C ILE A 319 -20.50 10.18 -15.74
N ILE A 320 -20.54 8.85 -15.77
CA ILE A 320 -20.01 7.94 -14.76
C ILE A 320 -18.48 7.93 -14.84
N GLU A 321 -17.95 7.79 -16.06
CA GLU A 321 -16.52 7.91 -16.37
C GLU A 321 -15.99 9.29 -15.92
N ALA A 322 -16.64 10.39 -16.33
CA ALA A 322 -16.27 11.74 -15.90
C ALA A 322 -16.33 11.98 -14.38
N ALA A 323 -17.25 11.31 -13.68
CA ALA A 323 -17.36 11.37 -12.23
C ALA A 323 -16.31 10.49 -11.52
N SER A 324 -15.86 9.40 -12.14
CA SER A 324 -14.71 8.61 -11.67
C SER A 324 -13.41 9.39 -11.83
N ASP A 325 -13.23 10.04 -12.98
CA ASP A 325 -12.05 10.87 -13.31
C ASP A 325 -11.87 12.10 -12.41
N GLY A 326 -12.91 12.52 -11.68
CA GLY A 326 -12.93 13.79 -10.93
C GLY A 326 -13.10 15.04 -11.79
N ASP A 327 -13.45 14.91 -13.08
CA ASP A 327 -13.58 16.06 -13.99
C ASP A 327 -14.97 16.72 -13.87
N LEU A 328 -15.10 17.58 -12.86
CA LEU A 328 -16.27 18.45 -12.62
C LEU A 328 -16.66 19.26 -13.87
N SER A 329 -15.69 19.70 -14.67
CA SER A 329 -15.94 20.47 -15.90
C SER A 329 -16.57 19.62 -17.02
N LYS A 330 -16.17 18.37 -17.15
CA LYS A 330 -16.74 17.37 -18.08
C LYS A 330 -18.11 16.91 -17.59
N VAL A 331 -18.30 16.66 -16.30
CA VAL A 331 -19.64 16.36 -15.72
C VAL A 331 -20.62 17.52 -15.97
N ALA A 332 -20.24 18.77 -15.67
CA ALA A 332 -21.10 19.94 -15.92
C ALA A 332 -21.46 20.12 -17.41
N LYS A 333 -20.51 19.87 -18.33
CA LYS A 333 -20.74 19.86 -19.78
C LYS A 333 -21.68 18.73 -20.22
N LEU A 334 -21.58 17.55 -19.60
CA LEU A 334 -22.44 16.40 -19.91
C LEU A 334 -23.87 16.62 -19.42
N ILE A 335 -24.06 17.12 -18.19
CA ILE A 335 -25.38 17.48 -17.64
C ILE A 335 -26.05 18.55 -18.52
N SER A 336 -25.34 19.63 -18.86
CA SER A 336 -25.88 20.68 -19.74
C SER A 336 -26.09 20.23 -21.20
N ALA A 337 -25.39 19.18 -21.65
CA ALA A 337 -25.66 18.47 -22.90
C ALA A 337 -26.75 17.38 -22.77
N GLY A 338 -27.48 17.33 -21.65
CA GLY A 338 -28.59 16.40 -21.43
C GLY A 338 -28.17 14.95 -21.26
N ALA A 339 -27.09 14.68 -20.52
CA ALA A 339 -26.78 13.33 -20.01
C ALA A 339 -27.71 12.97 -18.84
N ASN A 340 -28.04 11.68 -18.71
CA ASN A 340 -28.83 11.17 -17.60
C ASN A 340 -27.96 11.09 -16.32
N VAL A 341 -28.25 11.92 -15.30
CA VAL A 341 -27.52 11.89 -14.01
C VAL A 341 -27.70 10.58 -13.24
N ASN A 342 -28.77 9.85 -13.52
CA ASN A 342 -29.07 8.53 -12.96
C ASN A 342 -28.77 7.41 -13.98
N ALA A 343 -27.89 7.65 -14.95
CA ALA A 343 -27.29 6.58 -15.74
C ALA A 343 -26.58 5.60 -14.81
N ARG A 344 -26.76 4.30 -15.09
CA ARG A 344 -26.08 3.21 -14.39
C ARG A 344 -25.29 2.40 -15.42
N ASP A 345 -24.10 1.95 -15.06
CA ASP A 345 -23.31 1.07 -15.91
C ASP A 345 -23.74 -0.41 -15.78
N ARG A 346 -22.97 -1.31 -16.40
CA ARG A 346 -23.23 -2.76 -16.39
C ARG A 346 -23.11 -3.45 -15.03
N TRP A 347 -22.59 -2.76 -14.01
CA TRP A 347 -22.52 -3.18 -12.61
C TRP A 347 -23.53 -2.42 -11.74
N GLY A 348 -24.37 -1.55 -12.31
CA GLY A 348 -25.32 -0.71 -11.57
C GLY A 348 -24.72 0.57 -11.00
N TRP A 349 -23.41 0.79 -11.17
CA TRP A 349 -22.72 1.97 -10.65
C TRP A 349 -23.19 3.21 -11.38
N SER A 350 -23.38 4.30 -10.64
CA SER A 350 -23.78 5.61 -11.18
C SER A 350 -22.68 6.64 -11.01
N ALA A 351 -22.86 7.82 -11.62
CA ALA A 351 -21.97 8.96 -11.35
C ALA A 351 -21.92 9.32 -9.86
N LEU A 352 -23.03 9.17 -9.12
CA LEU A 352 -23.06 9.37 -7.67
C LEU A 352 -22.29 8.26 -6.91
N SER A 353 -22.37 7.01 -7.37
CA SER A 353 -21.58 5.88 -6.85
C SER A 353 -20.08 6.12 -7.02
N MET A 354 -19.66 6.60 -8.20
CA MET A 354 -18.27 6.97 -8.48
C MET A 354 -17.79 8.15 -7.64
N CYS A 355 -18.65 9.14 -7.35
CA CYS A 355 -18.33 10.19 -6.39
C CYS A 355 -18.12 9.63 -4.98
N GLY A 356 -19.02 8.75 -4.53
CA GLY A 356 -18.91 8.06 -3.25
C GLY A 356 -17.64 7.23 -3.13
N TYR A 357 -17.22 6.54 -4.18
CA TYR A 357 -16.00 5.73 -4.22
C TYR A 357 -14.71 6.55 -4.32
N GLY A 358 -14.71 7.61 -5.15
CA GLY A 358 -13.54 8.43 -5.48
C GLY A 358 -13.31 9.65 -4.56
N GLY A 359 -14.31 10.05 -3.77
CA GLY A 359 -14.21 11.20 -2.86
C GLY A 359 -14.56 12.56 -3.46
N HIS A 360 -15.20 12.57 -4.65
CA HIS A 360 -15.44 13.78 -5.44
C HIS A 360 -16.61 14.63 -4.93
N VAL A 361 -16.42 15.30 -3.79
CA VAL A 361 -17.45 16.07 -3.04
C VAL A 361 -18.21 17.08 -3.91
N GLU A 362 -17.52 17.87 -4.73
CA GLU A 362 -18.15 18.92 -5.56
C GLU A 362 -19.02 18.32 -6.68
N ILE A 363 -18.59 17.19 -7.26
CA ILE A 363 -19.36 16.45 -8.26
C ILE A 363 -20.57 15.78 -7.61
N CYS A 364 -20.41 15.24 -6.40
CA CYS A 364 -21.51 14.71 -5.61
C CYS A 364 -22.61 15.75 -5.41
N ARG A 365 -22.26 16.96 -4.93
CA ARG A 365 -23.24 18.06 -4.76
C ARG A 365 -23.90 18.45 -6.07
N LEU A 366 -23.12 18.62 -7.15
CA LEU A 366 -23.64 18.95 -8.48
C LEU A 366 -24.65 17.92 -8.99
N LEU A 367 -24.41 16.62 -8.76
CA LEU A 367 -25.33 15.54 -9.14
C LEU A 367 -26.58 15.52 -8.27
N LEU A 368 -26.45 15.71 -6.95
CA LEU A 368 -27.58 15.78 -6.02
C LEU A 368 -28.53 16.94 -6.34
N ASP A 369 -27.98 18.11 -6.66
CA ASP A 369 -28.74 19.31 -7.07
C ASP A 369 -29.48 19.12 -8.41
N HIS A 370 -29.01 18.19 -9.26
CA HIS A 370 -29.68 17.80 -10.51
C HIS A 370 -30.58 16.55 -10.37
N GLY A 371 -30.84 16.08 -9.14
CA GLY A 371 -31.80 15.01 -8.87
C GLY A 371 -31.23 13.59 -8.92
N ALA A 372 -29.97 13.40 -8.53
CA ALA A 372 -29.40 12.06 -8.37
C ALA A 372 -30.09 11.22 -7.28
N ASP A 373 -30.14 9.92 -7.53
CA ASP A 373 -30.78 8.87 -6.72
C ASP A 373 -29.88 8.41 -5.56
N LEU A 374 -30.25 8.82 -4.34
CA LEU A 374 -29.61 8.42 -3.08
C LEU A 374 -29.76 6.93 -2.74
N ASN A 375 -30.66 6.22 -3.44
CA ASN A 375 -31.00 4.82 -3.20
C ASN A 375 -30.58 3.93 -4.38
N ASN A 376 -29.68 4.40 -5.25
CA ASN A 376 -29.02 3.51 -6.18
C ASN A 376 -28.24 2.44 -5.39
N MET A 377 -28.38 1.19 -5.83
CA MET A 377 -27.60 0.04 -5.38
C MET A 377 -26.98 -0.59 -6.63
N ASP A 378 -25.71 -0.97 -6.52
CA ASP A 378 -25.01 -1.75 -7.54
C ASP A 378 -25.37 -3.25 -7.48
N VAL A 379 -24.67 -4.08 -8.26
CA VAL A 379 -24.89 -5.54 -8.31
C VAL A 379 -24.48 -6.29 -7.04
N ASP A 380 -23.60 -5.72 -6.22
CA ASP A 380 -23.15 -6.29 -4.94
C ASP A 380 -24.02 -5.79 -3.77
N GLY A 381 -24.94 -4.85 -4.04
CA GLY A 381 -25.87 -4.25 -3.09
C GLY A 381 -25.36 -2.94 -2.47
N ASP A 382 -24.20 -2.45 -2.91
CA ASP A 382 -23.54 -1.27 -2.36
C ASP A 382 -24.18 0.02 -2.92
N THR A 383 -24.41 0.98 -2.02
CA THR A 383 -24.98 2.30 -2.31
C THR A 383 -23.88 3.37 -2.41
N PRO A 384 -24.12 4.55 -3.00
CA PRO A 384 -23.18 5.68 -2.93
C PRO A 384 -22.76 6.04 -1.49
N GLU A 385 -23.63 5.80 -0.50
CA GLU A 385 -23.42 6.07 0.93
C GLU A 385 -22.53 5.01 1.60
N SER A 386 -22.77 3.72 1.31
CA SER A 386 -21.91 2.63 1.80
C SER A 386 -20.58 2.56 1.06
N LEU A 387 -20.51 2.88 -0.24
CA LEU A 387 -19.25 3.06 -0.97
C LEU A 387 -18.42 4.22 -0.38
N ALA A 388 -19.05 5.35 -0.05
CA ALA A 388 -18.38 6.45 0.65
C ALA A 388 -17.92 6.06 2.07
N THR A 389 -18.70 5.26 2.78
CA THR A 389 -18.33 4.74 4.10
C THR A 389 -17.15 3.76 4.01
N ASN A 390 -17.22 2.78 3.12
CA ASN A 390 -16.21 1.75 2.85
C ASN A 390 -14.89 2.34 2.32
N ARG A 391 -14.92 3.56 1.76
CA ARG A 391 -13.74 4.32 1.30
C ARG A 391 -13.36 5.52 2.18
N GLY A 392 -14.03 5.70 3.33
CA GLY A 392 -13.67 6.72 4.32
C GLY A 392 -14.01 8.17 3.94
N HIS A 393 -14.79 8.39 2.88
CA HIS A 393 -15.15 9.71 2.35
C HIS A 393 -16.26 10.38 3.17
N ALA A 394 -15.97 10.64 4.45
CA ALA A 394 -16.94 11.12 5.44
C ALA A 394 -17.70 12.39 5.02
N ASN A 395 -17.06 13.30 4.28
CA ASN A 395 -17.72 14.51 3.76
C ASN A 395 -18.87 14.19 2.78
N ILE A 396 -18.78 13.08 2.05
CA ILE A 396 -19.84 12.59 1.17
C ILE A 396 -20.90 11.85 1.98
N VAL A 397 -20.52 11.01 2.96
CA VAL A 397 -21.48 10.35 3.86
C VAL A 397 -22.38 11.39 4.56
N ILE A 398 -21.78 12.42 5.18
CA ILE A 398 -22.52 13.52 5.83
C ILE A 398 -23.42 14.26 4.82
N MET A 399 -22.92 14.58 3.62
CA MET A 399 -23.72 15.24 2.58
C MET A 399 -24.92 14.40 2.12
N LEU A 400 -24.75 13.08 2.01
CA LEU A 400 -25.82 12.15 1.65
C LEU A 400 -26.84 11.99 2.79
N GLU A 401 -26.38 11.89 4.05
CA GLU A 401 -27.24 11.88 5.24
C GLU A 401 -28.05 13.17 5.39
N GLU A 402 -27.43 14.34 5.22
CA GLU A 402 -28.10 15.65 5.27
C GLU A 402 -29.15 15.79 4.16
N GLU A 403 -28.81 15.42 2.92
CA GLU A 403 -29.72 15.49 1.78
C GLU A 403 -30.85 14.44 1.89
N ARG A 404 -30.58 13.26 2.46
CA ARG A 404 -31.57 12.23 2.81
C ARG A 404 -32.54 12.76 3.87
N ALA A 405 -32.03 13.31 4.98
CA ALA A 405 -32.84 13.90 6.04
C ALA A 405 -33.68 15.10 5.54
N ALA A 406 -33.14 15.93 4.65
CA ALA A 406 -33.86 17.06 4.04
C ALA A 406 -34.95 16.62 3.05
N ARG A 407 -34.79 15.47 2.39
CA ARG A 407 -35.83 14.85 1.54
C ARG A 407 -36.91 14.19 2.40
N ASP A 408 -36.52 13.41 3.42
CA ASP A 408 -37.44 12.75 4.36
C ASP A 408 -38.26 13.74 5.19
N LEU A 409 -37.70 14.90 5.56
CA LEU A 409 -38.43 15.96 6.24
C LEU A 409 -39.56 16.51 5.34
N LYS A 410 -39.28 16.80 4.07
CA LYS A 410 -40.29 17.26 3.09
C LYS A 410 -41.38 16.21 2.86
N VAL A 411 -41.04 14.91 2.87
CA VAL A 411 -42.02 13.82 2.80
C VAL A 411 -42.88 13.78 4.06
N ARG A 412 -42.30 13.90 5.26
CA ARG A 412 -43.03 13.93 6.54
C ARG A 412 -43.92 15.16 6.71
N GLU A 413 -43.52 16.31 6.19
CA GLU A 413 -44.36 17.51 6.12
C GLU A 413 -45.56 17.29 5.18
N ALA A 414 -45.37 16.60 4.05
CA ALA A 414 -46.43 16.26 3.11
C ALA A 414 -47.40 15.16 3.60
N ASP A 415 -46.94 14.22 4.41
CA ASP A 415 -47.73 13.06 4.90
C ASP A 415 -48.45 13.32 6.24
N SER A 416 -48.69 14.59 6.57
CA SER A 416 -49.13 15.05 7.90
C SER A 416 -50.64 14.89 8.20
N ASP A 417 -51.30 13.83 7.73
CA ASP A 417 -52.73 13.57 7.98
C ASP A 417 -53.17 12.08 8.04
N LYS A 418 -52.96 11.41 9.20
CA LYS A 418 -53.94 10.54 9.94
C LYS A 418 -53.30 9.64 11.03
N PRO A 419 -53.82 9.61 12.28
CA PRO A 419 -53.32 8.72 13.34
C PRO A 419 -54.22 7.49 13.66
N ARG A 420 -53.64 6.28 13.66
CA ARG A 420 -54.17 5.02 14.25
C ARG A 420 -53.01 4.03 14.50
N SER A 421 -53.06 3.05 15.41
CA SER A 421 -53.83 2.83 16.65
C SER A 421 -53.22 1.61 17.38
N ILE A 422 -52.86 1.70 18.66
CA ILE A 422 -52.11 0.63 19.36
C ILE A 422 -53.03 -0.50 19.86
N ARG A 423 -52.80 -1.71 19.35
CA ARG A 423 -52.99 -3.03 20.01
C ARG A 423 -51.95 -4.00 19.41
N GLY A 424 -51.29 -4.91 20.12
CA GLY A 424 -51.39 -5.29 21.53
C GLY A 424 -51.96 -6.70 21.70
N ASN A 425 -51.08 -7.70 21.86
CA ASN A 425 -51.37 -9.03 22.43
C ASN A 425 -50.06 -9.77 22.78
N THR A 426 -50.15 -10.79 23.64
CA THR A 426 -49.05 -11.53 24.26
C THR A 426 -49.33 -13.06 24.28
N ALA A 427 -48.41 -13.85 24.87
CA ALA A 427 -48.50 -15.29 25.21
C ALA A 427 -48.25 -16.30 24.06
N ASP A 428 -47.66 -17.50 24.29
CA ASP A 428 -46.84 -18.06 25.39
C ASP A 428 -46.23 -19.44 24.96
N MET A 429 -45.42 -20.08 25.81
CA MET A 429 -44.87 -21.46 25.76
C MET A 429 -43.65 -21.70 24.83
N GLY A 430 -42.60 -22.42 25.23
CA GLY A 430 -42.34 -23.06 26.53
C GLY A 430 -40.91 -23.65 26.67
N ASP A 431 -40.50 -24.00 27.89
CA ASP A 431 -39.10 -24.26 28.28
C ASP A 431 -38.50 -25.65 27.95
N LEU A 432 -37.17 -25.66 27.77
CA LEU A 432 -36.27 -26.80 28.06
C LEU A 432 -35.02 -26.30 28.83
N PRO A 433 -34.36 -27.15 29.64
CA PRO A 433 -33.62 -26.69 30.82
C PRO A 433 -32.25 -26.07 30.52
N ARG A 434 -32.00 -24.87 31.06
CA ARG A 434 -30.68 -24.22 31.04
C ARG A 434 -29.79 -24.72 32.19
N TYR A 435 -28.55 -25.06 31.86
CA TYR A 435 -27.47 -25.11 32.85
C TYR A 435 -27.19 -23.72 33.42
N LYS A 436 -26.80 -23.64 34.70
CA LYS A 436 -26.38 -22.39 35.33
C LYS A 436 -24.95 -22.04 34.96
N THR A 437 -24.77 -21.28 33.88
CA THR A 437 -23.64 -20.35 33.78
C THR A 437 -23.94 -19.09 34.60
N SER A 438 -22.91 -18.50 35.20
CA SER A 438 -23.02 -17.25 35.96
C SER A 438 -23.22 -16.05 35.03
N ASN A 439 -24.05 -15.09 35.41
CA ASN A 439 -24.19 -13.81 34.71
C ASN A 439 -22.82 -13.11 34.58
N VAL A 440 -22.32 -13.00 33.35
CA VAL A 440 -21.46 -11.90 32.92
C VAL A 440 -22.31 -11.03 31.98
N GLY A 441 -22.17 -9.71 32.07
CA GLY A 441 -22.99 -8.77 31.29
C GLY A 441 -22.70 -8.83 29.79
N ASN A 442 -23.69 -8.47 28.98
CA ASN A 442 -23.57 -8.41 27.52
C ASN A 442 -22.86 -7.12 27.05
N SER A 443 -21.70 -6.84 27.65
CA SER A 443 -20.86 -5.65 27.44
C SER A 443 -19.54 -6.05 26.75
N ALA A 444 -19.04 -5.19 25.85
CA ALA A 444 -17.75 -5.44 25.22
C ALA A 444 -16.59 -5.41 26.25
N PRO A 445 -15.51 -6.19 26.05
CA PRO A 445 -14.41 -6.24 27.01
C PRO A 445 -13.71 -4.89 27.13
N HIS A 446 -13.28 -4.54 28.35
CA HIS A 446 -12.62 -3.27 28.65
C HIS A 446 -11.12 -3.44 28.80
N VAL A 447 -10.37 -2.97 27.80
CA VAL A 447 -8.90 -3.02 27.76
C VAL A 447 -8.30 -1.70 28.27
N CYS A 448 -7.20 -1.78 29.02
CA CYS A 448 -6.37 -0.61 29.31
C CYS A 448 -5.06 -0.67 28.55
N VAL A 449 -4.68 0.45 27.93
CA VAL A 449 -3.36 0.66 27.33
C VAL A 449 -2.57 1.61 28.23
N ILE A 450 -1.34 1.23 28.61
CA ILE A 450 -0.46 2.03 29.45
C ILE A 450 0.64 2.65 28.58
N GLY A 451 0.49 3.94 28.29
CA GLY A 451 1.29 4.71 27.35
C GLY A 451 0.49 5.12 26.09
N ALA A 452 0.70 6.35 25.63
CA ALA A 452 0.11 6.92 24.42
C ALA A 452 1.19 7.31 23.38
N GLY A 453 2.26 6.50 23.30
CA GLY A 453 3.13 6.46 22.13
C GLY A 453 2.46 5.76 20.94
N ILE A 454 3.11 5.73 19.78
CA ILE A 454 2.54 5.13 18.55
C ILE A 454 2.01 3.71 18.76
N SER A 455 2.75 2.85 19.49
CA SER A 455 2.31 1.49 19.82
C SER A 455 0.98 1.47 20.57
N GLY A 456 0.88 2.20 21.68
CA GLY A 456 -0.34 2.27 22.47
C GLY A 456 -1.52 2.92 21.74
N LEU A 457 -1.27 3.92 20.91
CA LEU A 457 -2.29 4.54 20.07
C LEU A 457 -2.82 3.56 19.00
N ARG A 458 -1.95 2.81 18.30
CA ARG A 458 -2.39 1.80 17.33
C ARG A 458 -3.07 0.60 17.99
N THR A 459 -2.60 0.15 19.16
CA THR A 459 -3.32 -0.85 19.97
C THR A 459 -4.74 -0.39 20.28
N ALA A 460 -4.91 0.85 20.77
CA ALA A 460 -6.22 1.40 21.09
C ALA A 460 -7.12 1.53 19.85
N ASP A 461 -6.57 2.04 18.75
CA ASP A 461 -7.27 2.20 17.47
C ASP A 461 -7.83 0.86 16.95
N VAL A 462 -7.00 -0.18 16.82
CA VAL A 462 -7.43 -1.51 16.34
C VAL A 462 -8.48 -2.15 17.26
N LEU A 463 -8.32 -2.01 18.59
CA LEU A 463 -9.31 -2.52 19.56
C LEU A 463 -10.65 -1.78 19.47
N LEU A 464 -10.63 -0.45 19.32
CA LEU A 464 -11.84 0.37 19.15
C LEU A 464 -12.59 0.05 17.85
N GLN A 465 -11.86 -0.21 16.75
CA GLN A 465 -12.46 -0.66 15.49
C GLN A 465 -13.16 -2.03 15.63
N ASN A 466 -12.61 -2.91 16.48
CA ASN A 466 -13.19 -4.22 16.80
C ASN A 466 -14.18 -4.19 17.98
N GLY A 467 -14.68 -3.01 18.35
CA GLY A 467 -15.79 -2.84 19.30
C GLY A 467 -15.44 -2.96 20.79
N PHE A 468 -14.16 -3.10 21.15
CA PHE A 468 -13.72 -3.13 22.55
C PHE A 468 -13.86 -1.74 23.20
N HIS A 469 -14.09 -1.72 24.51
CA HIS A 469 -13.94 -0.49 25.29
C HIS A 469 -12.47 -0.28 25.64
N VAL A 470 -11.94 0.94 25.46
CA VAL A 470 -10.51 1.24 25.70
C VAL A 470 -10.32 2.44 26.63
N THR A 471 -9.45 2.27 27.63
CA THR A 471 -8.86 3.36 28.41
C THR A 471 -7.38 3.48 28.09
N ILE A 472 -6.85 4.68 27.94
CA ILE A 472 -5.41 4.93 27.72
C ILE A 472 -4.88 5.76 28.88
N LEU A 473 -3.86 5.25 29.58
CA LEU A 473 -3.22 5.92 30.71
C LEU A 473 -1.82 6.37 30.32
N GLU A 474 -1.64 7.67 30.10
CA GLU A 474 -0.34 8.28 29.75
C GLU A 474 0.21 9.08 30.93
N ALA A 475 1.47 8.86 31.26
CA ALA A 475 2.16 9.50 32.38
C ALA A 475 2.49 10.98 32.10
N ARG A 476 2.62 11.36 30.83
CA ARG A 476 2.84 12.72 30.33
C ARG A 476 1.53 13.48 30.19
N ASP A 477 1.65 14.79 30.06
CA ASP A 477 0.62 15.75 29.66
C ASP A 477 0.37 15.78 28.13
N ARG A 478 1.08 14.94 27.35
CA ARG A 478 0.95 14.81 25.89
C ARG A 478 1.05 13.36 25.41
N ILE A 479 0.51 13.11 24.22
CA ILE A 479 0.69 11.85 23.47
C ILE A 479 2.03 11.84 22.68
N GLY A 480 2.30 10.75 21.94
CA GLY A 480 3.45 10.56 21.05
C GLY A 480 4.67 9.92 21.70
N GLY A 481 4.85 10.08 23.01
CA GLY A 481 5.95 9.46 23.76
C GLY A 481 7.32 9.93 23.27
N ARG A 482 8.10 9.02 22.66
CA ARG A 482 9.42 9.32 22.06
C ARG A 482 9.34 10.12 20.75
N ILE A 483 8.21 10.08 20.05
CA ILE A 483 7.91 11.11 19.06
C ILE A 483 7.55 12.38 19.84
N CYS A 484 8.41 13.38 19.72
CA CYS A 484 8.35 14.64 20.42
C CYS A 484 8.75 15.75 19.45
N GLN A 485 7.97 16.83 19.47
CA GLN A 485 8.04 17.95 18.55
C GLN A 485 7.90 19.23 19.36
N SER A 486 8.35 20.36 18.82
CA SER A 486 8.05 21.70 19.33
C SER A 486 8.35 22.74 18.25
N ASP A 487 7.98 23.99 18.49
CA ASP A 487 8.34 25.16 17.67
C ASP A 487 9.87 25.33 17.44
N LYS A 488 10.70 24.52 18.12
CA LYS A 488 12.16 24.44 18.00
C LYS A 488 12.70 23.04 17.60
N LEU A 489 11.86 21.99 17.49
CA LEU A 489 12.28 20.59 17.26
C LEU A 489 11.32 19.80 16.35
N GLY A 490 11.90 18.95 15.50
CA GLY A 490 11.31 17.62 15.25
C GLY A 490 11.40 17.13 13.81
N TYR A 491 12.47 16.38 13.50
CA TYR A 491 12.55 15.57 12.27
C TYR A 491 13.05 14.13 12.56
N THR A 492 12.55 13.16 11.80
CA THR A 492 12.85 11.72 11.97
C THR A 492 12.75 10.94 10.65
N HIS A 493 13.53 9.86 10.53
CA HIS A 493 13.60 8.97 9.36
C HIS A 493 12.35 8.09 9.20
N ALA A 494 12.02 7.73 7.96
CA ALA A 494 11.07 6.67 7.61
C ALA A 494 11.54 5.96 6.32
N THR A 495 11.80 4.66 6.35
CA THR A 495 12.47 3.92 5.25
C THR A 495 11.49 3.01 4.50
N GLY A 496 11.73 2.74 3.21
CA GLY A 496 11.21 1.54 2.54
C GLY A 496 9.75 1.52 2.04
N ASP A 497 9.47 0.55 1.15
CA ASP A 497 8.39 0.61 0.17
C ASP A 497 7.02 0.04 0.63
N LYS A 498 6.97 -0.56 1.82
CA LYS A 498 5.73 -0.94 2.54
C LYS A 498 5.93 -0.77 4.05
N HIS A 499 6.25 0.45 4.44
CA HIS A 499 6.57 0.80 5.82
C HIS A 499 5.45 1.71 6.36
N PRO A 500 4.79 1.36 7.48
CA PRO A 500 3.53 1.99 7.88
C PRO A 500 3.67 3.49 8.17
N ILE A 501 4.86 3.99 8.51
CA ILE A 501 5.08 5.43 8.67
C ILE A 501 5.19 6.15 7.31
N ARG A 502 5.69 5.49 6.25
CA ARG A 502 5.71 6.05 4.89
C ARG A 502 4.28 6.11 4.33
N ASP A 503 3.53 5.03 4.50
CA ASP A 503 2.15 4.93 4.03
C ASP A 503 1.26 5.96 4.77
N LEU A 504 1.42 6.09 6.09
CA LEU A 504 0.77 7.15 6.87
C LEU A 504 1.23 8.55 6.46
N ALA A 505 2.48 8.76 6.08
CA ALA A 505 2.95 10.05 5.57
C ALA A 505 2.25 10.43 4.25
N MET A 506 2.09 9.48 3.32
CA MET A 506 1.29 9.69 2.11
C MET A 506 -0.18 9.98 2.45
N GLU A 507 -0.81 9.18 3.32
CA GLU A 507 -2.20 9.37 3.76
C GLU A 507 -2.45 10.72 4.45
N THR A 508 -1.41 11.36 5.02
CA THR A 508 -1.49 12.68 5.66
C THR A 508 -0.92 13.82 4.82
N ASN A 509 -0.44 13.54 3.60
CA ASN A 509 0.32 14.48 2.76
C ASN A 509 1.52 15.11 3.48
N THR A 510 2.15 14.35 4.38
CA THR A 510 3.39 14.72 5.08
C THR A 510 4.57 14.59 4.12
N PRO A 511 5.28 15.68 3.75
CA PRO A 511 6.32 15.62 2.71
C PRO A 511 7.53 14.76 3.12
N LEU A 512 8.03 14.00 2.15
CA LEU A 512 9.16 13.08 2.28
C LEU A 512 10.34 13.55 1.40
N HIS A 513 11.51 13.63 2.02
CA HIS A 513 12.80 13.86 1.36
C HIS A 513 13.44 12.54 0.97
N HIS A 514 14.15 12.53 -0.16
CA HIS A 514 15.06 11.46 -0.55
C HIS A 514 16.46 12.10 -0.60
N TRP A 515 17.44 11.50 0.09
CA TRP A 515 18.76 12.11 0.23
C TRP A 515 19.64 11.84 -0.99
N ASN A 516 20.44 12.83 -1.38
CA ASN A 516 21.44 12.60 -2.42
C ASN A 516 22.55 11.67 -1.94
N ASN A 517 23.09 10.85 -2.84
CA ASN A 517 24.19 9.90 -2.59
C ASN A 517 25.57 10.58 -2.40
N LYS A 518 25.61 11.84 -1.94
CA LYS A 518 26.83 12.62 -1.69
C LYS A 518 27.06 12.78 -0.20
N GLN A 519 28.34 12.68 0.18
CA GLN A 519 28.82 12.78 1.54
C GLN A 519 30.11 13.60 1.58
N ASN A 520 30.26 14.46 2.59
CA ASN A 520 31.56 15.03 2.94
C ASN A 520 32.14 14.23 4.11
N ILE A 521 33.42 13.84 4.00
CA ILE A 521 34.14 13.17 5.10
C ILE A 521 35.41 13.98 5.38
N TYR A 522 35.48 14.53 6.59
CA TYR A 522 36.66 15.24 7.09
C TYR A 522 37.53 14.30 7.93
N THR A 523 38.84 14.36 7.71
CA THR A 523 39.83 13.58 8.45
C THR A 523 39.97 14.03 9.91
N PRO A 524 40.61 13.23 10.78
CA PRO A 524 40.95 13.62 12.15
C PRO A 524 41.71 14.93 12.30
N ASP A 525 42.37 15.39 11.25
CA ASP A 525 43.18 16.61 11.22
C ASP A 525 42.45 17.80 10.55
N GLY A 526 41.20 17.59 10.09
CA GLY A 526 40.30 18.64 9.59
C GLY A 526 40.28 18.82 8.07
N GLU A 527 40.92 17.92 7.31
CA GLU A 527 40.98 17.99 5.84
C GLU A 527 39.79 17.25 5.20
N LEU A 528 39.16 17.84 4.18
CA LEU A 528 38.08 17.20 3.43
C LEU A 528 38.64 16.18 2.43
N LEU A 529 38.16 14.94 2.49
CA LEU A 529 38.50 13.90 1.52
C LEU A 529 37.91 14.16 0.13
N SER A 530 38.54 13.62 -0.90
CA SER A 530 37.98 13.66 -2.26
C SER A 530 36.70 12.82 -2.35
N GLU A 531 35.78 13.25 -3.21
CA GLU A 531 34.50 12.58 -3.46
C GLU A 531 34.69 11.12 -3.92
N GLU A 532 35.66 10.88 -4.81
CA GLU A 532 36.07 9.54 -5.26
C GLU A 532 36.51 8.63 -4.10
N LYS A 533 37.38 9.13 -3.20
CA LYS A 533 37.89 8.33 -2.07
C LYS A 533 36.82 8.09 -1.03
N SER A 534 36.00 9.11 -0.73
CA SER A 534 34.87 9.00 0.20
C SER A 534 33.85 7.97 -0.28
N SER A 535 33.44 8.05 -1.55
CA SER A 535 32.53 7.09 -2.18
C SER A 535 33.08 5.66 -2.13
N LYS A 536 34.28 5.43 -2.70
CA LYS A 536 34.95 4.10 -2.75
C LYS A 536 35.00 3.42 -1.38
N LEU A 537 35.39 4.15 -0.34
CA LEU A 537 35.58 3.59 1.00
C LEU A 537 34.26 3.41 1.76
N SER A 538 33.26 4.25 1.52
CA SER A 538 31.92 4.08 2.11
C SER A 538 31.16 2.91 1.48
N THR A 539 31.19 2.74 0.16
CA THR A 539 30.59 1.55 -0.50
C THR A 539 31.23 0.26 0.02
N MET A 540 32.56 0.23 0.14
CA MET A 540 33.26 -0.92 0.75
C MET A 540 32.82 -1.18 2.21
N LEU A 541 32.59 -0.15 3.01
CA LEU A 541 32.14 -0.29 4.39
C LEU A 541 30.71 -0.85 4.46
N TRP A 542 29.80 -0.37 3.61
CA TRP A 542 28.42 -0.88 3.52
C TRP A 542 28.38 -2.34 3.08
N GLU A 543 29.11 -2.73 2.02
CA GLU A 543 29.25 -4.14 1.60
C GLU A 543 29.75 -5.04 2.74
N ILE A 544 30.65 -4.55 3.60
CA ILE A 544 31.15 -5.29 4.76
C ILE A 544 30.10 -5.41 5.88
N ILE A 545 29.22 -4.43 6.05
CA ILE A 545 28.11 -4.45 7.02
C ILE A 545 26.99 -5.39 6.53
N GLU A 546 26.67 -5.36 5.24
CA GLU A 546 25.77 -6.32 4.59
C GLU A 546 26.29 -7.77 4.74
N GLU A 547 27.57 -8.02 4.42
CA GLU A 547 28.23 -9.30 4.69
C GLU A 547 28.16 -9.69 6.18
N ALA A 548 28.20 -8.73 7.10
CA ALA A 548 28.09 -8.99 8.54
C ALA A 548 26.66 -9.38 8.94
N PHE A 549 25.62 -8.81 8.34
CA PHE A 549 24.23 -9.21 8.55
C PHE A 549 23.93 -10.60 7.98
N GLU A 550 24.37 -10.90 6.75
CA GLU A 550 24.24 -12.26 6.19
C GLU A 550 24.98 -13.29 7.06
N TYR A 551 26.24 -13.00 7.43
CA TYR A 551 27.01 -13.85 8.33
C TYR A 551 26.34 -14.03 9.70
N SER A 552 25.80 -12.96 10.28
CA SER A 552 25.07 -12.96 11.55
C SER A 552 23.84 -13.86 11.50
N LYS A 553 23.08 -13.79 10.41
CA LYS A 553 21.84 -14.56 10.17
C LYS A 553 22.13 -16.04 9.94
N GLU A 554 23.17 -16.38 9.17
CA GLU A 554 23.58 -17.76 8.90
C GLU A 554 24.20 -18.46 10.11
N ASN A 555 25.06 -17.76 10.85
CA ASN A 555 25.92 -18.39 11.88
C ASN A 555 25.34 -18.23 13.29
N GLY A 556 24.59 -17.15 13.55
CA GLY A 556 23.79 -16.92 14.75
C GLY A 556 24.49 -17.29 16.05
N LYS A 557 23.87 -18.18 16.85
CA LYS A 557 24.37 -18.60 18.17
C LYS A 557 25.75 -19.28 18.17
N SER A 558 26.33 -19.63 17.02
CA SER A 558 27.72 -20.10 16.93
C SER A 558 28.77 -18.98 17.03
N ILE A 559 28.40 -17.74 16.67
CA ILE A 559 29.26 -16.55 16.82
C ILE A 559 29.51 -16.29 18.32
N PRO A 560 30.76 -16.06 18.77
CA PRO A 560 31.08 -15.75 20.17
C PRO A 560 30.30 -14.55 20.73
N GLU A 561 29.87 -14.64 21.99
CA GLU A 561 29.12 -13.57 22.67
C GLU A 561 29.90 -12.24 22.76
N SER A 562 31.23 -12.32 22.76
CA SER A 562 32.15 -11.19 22.84
C SER A 562 32.47 -10.52 21.50
N GLU A 563 32.08 -11.13 20.37
CA GLU A 563 32.49 -10.63 19.05
C GLU A 563 31.57 -9.50 18.58
N SER A 564 32.17 -8.37 18.22
CA SER A 564 31.44 -7.17 17.80
C SER A 564 31.39 -7.03 16.27
N LEU A 565 30.43 -6.23 15.79
CA LEU A 565 30.39 -5.83 14.38
C LEU A 565 31.71 -5.16 13.94
N TYR A 566 32.37 -4.42 14.84
CA TYR A 566 33.69 -3.83 14.58
C TYR A 566 34.79 -4.89 14.39
N ASP A 567 34.76 -6.00 15.12
CA ASP A 567 35.77 -7.07 14.97
C ASP A 567 35.67 -7.74 13.58
N PHE A 568 34.44 -7.92 13.08
CA PHE A 568 34.17 -8.41 11.72
C PHE A 568 34.68 -7.41 10.67
N ILE A 569 34.31 -6.13 10.80
CA ILE A 569 34.78 -5.05 9.92
C ILE A 569 36.32 -5.00 9.94
N LEU A 570 36.94 -5.04 11.12
CA LEU A 570 38.39 -5.03 11.31
C LEU A 570 39.09 -6.21 10.64
N ASN A 571 38.45 -7.37 10.51
CA ASN A 571 39.01 -8.49 9.77
C ASN A 571 38.83 -8.30 8.25
N LYS A 572 37.61 -8.03 7.79
CA LYS A 572 37.30 -7.81 6.36
C LYS A 572 38.10 -6.65 5.74
N VAL A 573 38.36 -5.58 6.49
CA VAL A 573 39.19 -4.44 6.06
C VAL A 573 40.65 -4.82 5.83
N LYS A 574 41.23 -5.73 6.62
CA LYS A 574 42.61 -6.22 6.39
C LYS A 574 42.70 -7.00 5.08
N ASP A 575 41.68 -7.82 4.81
CA ASP A 575 41.63 -8.70 3.64
C ASP A 575 41.29 -7.95 2.34
N ARG A 576 40.40 -6.94 2.40
CA ARG A 576 39.98 -6.10 1.27
C ARG A 576 40.96 -4.96 0.95
N LEU A 577 41.74 -4.46 1.92
CA LEU A 577 42.73 -3.38 1.74
C LEU A 577 44.17 -3.81 2.12
N PRO A 578 44.72 -4.91 1.56
CA PRO A 578 46.06 -5.37 1.90
C PRO A 578 47.11 -4.31 1.49
N GLY A 579 48.05 -4.03 2.41
CA GLY A 579 49.14 -3.07 2.18
C GLY A 579 48.75 -1.59 2.14
N GLN A 580 47.49 -1.23 2.43
CA GLN A 580 46.97 0.16 2.39
C GLN A 580 46.59 0.65 3.81
N PRO A 581 47.56 0.86 4.72
CA PRO A 581 47.27 1.11 6.15
C PRO A 581 46.50 2.42 6.40
N GLU A 582 46.69 3.44 5.57
CA GLU A 582 45.94 4.71 5.68
C GLU A 582 44.45 4.50 5.36
N ASP A 583 44.13 3.78 4.28
CA ASP A 583 42.74 3.45 3.91
C ASP A 583 42.12 2.47 4.92
N GLN A 584 42.89 1.55 5.49
CA GLN A 584 42.42 0.68 6.59
C GLN A 584 42.01 1.50 7.83
N ILE A 585 42.87 2.41 8.30
CA ILE A 585 42.58 3.30 9.44
C ILE A 585 41.34 4.14 9.13
N LEU A 586 41.25 4.66 7.90
CA LEU A 586 40.14 5.52 7.47
C LEU A 586 38.79 4.79 7.46
N VAL A 587 38.70 3.59 6.88
CA VAL A 587 37.46 2.78 6.90
C VAL A 587 37.07 2.42 8.34
N LEU A 588 38.04 2.13 9.22
CA LEU A 588 37.75 1.85 10.62
C LEU A 588 37.21 3.07 11.37
N SER A 589 37.77 4.27 11.16
CA SER A 589 37.19 5.51 11.68
C SER A 589 35.81 5.81 11.09
N MET A 590 35.57 5.51 9.80
CA MET A 590 34.24 5.64 9.18
C MET A 590 33.23 4.67 9.80
N SER A 591 33.65 3.47 10.23
CA SER A 591 32.76 2.52 10.92
C SER A 591 32.24 3.04 12.27
N GLU A 592 32.87 4.05 12.88
CA GLU A 592 32.35 4.68 14.11
C GLU A 592 30.97 5.32 13.87
N MET A 593 30.68 5.81 12.66
CA MET A 593 29.40 6.41 12.25
C MET A 593 28.19 5.48 12.47
N TRP A 594 28.40 4.15 12.46
CA TRP A 594 27.37 3.17 12.80
C TRP A 594 26.71 3.44 14.17
N GLY A 595 27.41 4.12 15.08
CA GLY A 595 26.85 4.52 16.36
C GLY A 595 25.67 5.49 16.29
N ALA A 596 25.51 6.25 15.20
CA ALA A 596 24.32 7.07 14.97
C ALA A 596 23.06 6.22 14.69
N TYR A 597 23.23 5.00 14.16
CA TYR A 597 22.15 4.04 13.90
C TYR A 597 21.78 3.28 15.19
N VAL A 598 22.74 2.67 15.88
CA VAL A 598 22.46 1.82 17.07
C VAL A 598 22.58 2.54 18.44
N GLY A 599 22.86 3.85 18.46
CA GLY A 599 22.93 4.66 19.69
C GLY A 599 24.11 4.34 20.63
N HIS A 600 25.07 3.53 20.18
CA HIS A 600 26.28 3.11 20.91
C HIS A 600 27.44 2.83 19.93
N PRO A 601 28.72 2.90 20.37
CA PRO A 601 29.86 2.60 19.50
C PRO A 601 29.78 1.21 18.86
N VAL A 602 30.19 1.11 17.59
CA VAL A 602 30.22 -0.13 16.78
C VAL A 602 31.00 -1.28 17.45
N THR A 603 32.00 -0.97 18.26
CA THR A 603 32.78 -1.91 19.09
C THR A 603 31.97 -2.59 20.20
N ARG A 604 30.73 -2.14 20.44
CA ARG A 604 29.80 -2.76 21.38
C ARG A 604 28.64 -3.48 20.69
N GLN A 605 28.42 -3.25 19.41
CA GLN A 605 27.34 -3.87 18.63
C GLN A 605 27.58 -5.38 18.52
N SER A 606 26.61 -6.21 18.88
CA SER A 606 26.81 -7.68 18.85
C SER A 606 26.83 -8.21 17.42
N LEU A 607 27.89 -8.91 17.00
CA LEU A 607 27.92 -9.58 15.70
C LEU A 607 26.90 -10.75 15.66
N ARG A 608 26.72 -11.47 16.77
CA ARG A 608 25.76 -12.59 16.90
C ARG A 608 24.31 -12.22 16.56
N PHE A 609 23.93 -10.96 16.78
CA PHE A 609 22.56 -10.46 16.62
C PHE A 609 22.47 -9.22 15.73
N ALA A 610 23.50 -8.94 14.92
CA ALA A 610 23.50 -7.81 13.99
C ALA A 610 22.32 -7.89 13.00
N TRP A 611 21.91 -9.10 12.59
CA TRP A 611 20.71 -9.32 11.75
C TRP A 611 19.39 -8.84 12.37
N MET A 612 19.35 -8.58 13.69
CA MET A 612 18.18 -8.02 14.39
C MET A 612 18.20 -6.49 14.47
N GLU A 613 19.19 -5.84 13.86
CA GLU A 613 19.37 -4.38 13.79
C GLU A 613 19.72 -3.95 12.35
N GLU A 614 19.19 -4.70 11.37
CA GLU A 614 19.16 -4.37 9.94
C GLU A 614 18.11 -3.25 9.70
N CYS A 615 18.37 -2.05 10.23
CA CYS A 615 17.45 -0.89 10.21
C CYS A 615 17.21 -0.29 8.80
N CYS A 616 17.99 -0.75 7.83
CA CYS A 616 17.97 -0.37 6.42
C CYS A 616 17.62 -1.65 5.66
N GLY A 617 16.65 -1.63 4.73
CA GLY A 617 16.17 -2.84 4.03
C GLY A 617 17.15 -3.44 3.02
N GLY A 618 18.35 -3.83 3.46
CA GLY A 618 19.47 -4.33 2.66
C GLY A 618 19.31 -5.77 2.16
N GLY A 619 18.31 -6.50 2.65
CA GLY A 619 17.84 -7.74 2.04
C GLY A 619 17.67 -7.59 0.52
N LYS A 620 18.43 -8.39 -0.24
CA LYS A 620 18.51 -8.37 -1.72
C LYS A 620 17.14 -8.18 -2.38
N PRO A 621 17.03 -7.37 -3.46
CA PRO A 621 15.75 -6.80 -3.95
C PRO A 621 14.88 -7.82 -4.70
N GLN A 622 14.45 -8.86 -3.99
CA GLN A 622 13.83 -10.08 -4.54
C GLN A 622 12.39 -10.28 -4.06
N ILE A 623 11.95 -9.55 -3.02
CA ILE A 623 10.63 -9.71 -2.36
C ILE A 623 9.69 -8.50 -2.61
N CYS A 624 10.20 -7.36 -3.10
CA CYS A 624 9.43 -6.12 -3.24
C CYS A 624 8.96 -5.75 -4.67
N TYR A 625 9.25 -6.55 -5.69
CA TYR A 625 9.07 -6.16 -7.10
C TYR A 625 7.65 -6.29 -7.69
N ASP A 626 6.64 -6.58 -6.88
CA ASP A 626 5.28 -6.85 -7.36
C ASP A 626 4.47 -5.60 -7.79
N LYS A 627 4.92 -4.37 -7.46
CA LYS A 627 4.17 -3.13 -7.80
C LYS A 627 4.96 -1.86 -8.18
N CYS A 628 6.24 -1.70 -7.82
CA CYS A 628 7.07 -0.62 -8.39
C CYS A 628 7.79 -1.10 -9.65
N MET A 629 7.77 -0.29 -10.71
CA MET A 629 8.62 -0.47 -11.90
C MET A 629 9.81 0.49 -11.94
N ASP A 630 9.86 1.46 -11.02
CA ASP A 630 10.97 2.41 -10.87
C ASP A 630 11.96 1.91 -9.80
N ALA A 631 13.26 2.03 -10.07
CA ALA A 631 14.32 1.60 -9.16
C ALA A 631 14.43 2.46 -7.89
N ASP A 632 13.86 3.67 -7.94
CA ASP A 632 13.94 4.70 -6.90
C ASP A 632 13.07 4.36 -5.67
N CYS A 633 12.16 3.37 -5.74
CA CYS A 633 11.19 3.08 -4.68
C CYS A 633 11.78 2.49 -3.38
N LEU A 634 13.05 2.04 -3.38
CA LEU A 634 13.69 1.35 -2.25
C LEU A 634 14.49 2.27 -1.30
N GLU A 635 14.54 3.58 -1.55
CA GLU A 635 15.42 4.50 -0.82
C GLU A 635 14.96 4.86 0.61
N GLU A 636 15.90 5.37 1.42
CA GLU A 636 15.62 5.90 2.76
C GLU A 636 15.00 7.30 2.69
N THR A 637 13.83 7.49 3.31
CA THR A 637 13.15 8.79 3.29
C THR A 637 13.22 9.53 4.63
N PHE A 638 13.11 10.85 4.58
CA PHE A 638 13.12 11.72 5.75
C PHE A 638 11.87 12.60 5.75
N ILE A 639 11.15 12.69 6.87
CA ILE A 639 10.00 13.58 6.94
C ILE A 639 10.51 15.04 7.03
N GLU A 640 10.19 15.86 6.02
CA GLU A 640 10.65 17.25 5.88
C GLU A 640 9.93 18.25 6.80
N THR A 641 8.81 17.80 7.37
CA THR A 641 7.96 18.55 8.31
C THR A 641 7.99 17.85 9.68
N THR A 642 6.99 18.04 10.53
CA THR A 642 6.91 17.29 11.78
C THR A 642 6.10 16.00 11.60
N TYR A 643 6.18 15.09 12.59
CA TYR A 643 5.28 13.92 12.68
C TYR A 643 3.85 14.31 13.13
N GLU A 644 3.46 15.59 13.12
CA GLU A 644 2.20 16.06 13.73
C GLU A 644 0.97 15.44 13.06
N ALA A 645 0.88 15.54 11.73
CA ALA A 645 -0.25 15.01 10.97
C ALA A 645 -0.34 13.46 11.07
N ILE A 646 0.81 12.76 11.01
CA ILE A 646 0.91 11.31 11.21
C ILE A 646 0.42 10.94 12.61
N LEU A 647 0.90 11.61 13.66
CA LEU A 647 0.52 11.34 15.04
C LEU A 647 -0.96 11.68 15.30
N GLU A 648 -1.48 12.73 14.68
CA GLU A 648 -2.91 13.06 14.72
C GLU A 648 -3.76 11.99 14.03
N LYS A 649 -3.36 11.51 12.85
CA LYS A 649 -4.03 10.42 12.12
C LYS A 649 -4.10 9.14 12.96
N ILE A 650 -2.98 8.69 13.54
CA ILE A 650 -2.94 7.51 14.43
C ILE A 650 -3.77 7.77 15.70
N ALA A 651 -3.74 8.99 16.25
CA ALA A 651 -4.45 9.32 17.48
C ALA A 651 -5.93 9.66 17.30
N LYS A 652 -6.46 9.77 16.07
CA LYS A 652 -7.83 10.26 15.82
C LYS A 652 -8.89 9.43 16.54
N LEU A 653 -9.02 8.15 16.19
CA LEU A 653 -10.01 7.26 16.81
C LEU A 653 -9.76 7.06 18.32
N PRO A 654 -8.51 6.92 18.81
CA PRO A 654 -8.20 6.98 20.23
C PRO A 654 -8.67 8.26 20.95
N LYS A 655 -8.46 9.46 20.38
CA LYS A 655 -8.94 10.75 20.94
C LYS A 655 -10.48 10.81 20.98
N GLU A 656 -11.14 10.27 19.96
CA GLU A 656 -12.61 10.33 19.78
C GLU A 656 -13.37 9.31 20.65
N LYS A 657 -12.82 8.10 20.86
CA LYS A 657 -13.56 6.98 21.46
C LYS A 657 -12.89 6.28 22.66
N ALA A 658 -11.60 6.49 22.93
CA ALA A 658 -11.00 5.97 24.16
C ALA A 658 -11.14 6.95 25.34
N ASN A 659 -11.17 6.41 26.56
CA ASN A 659 -10.96 7.20 27.76
C ASN A 659 -9.45 7.53 27.92
N LEU A 660 -8.98 8.56 27.22
CA LEU A 660 -7.59 9.02 27.27
C LEU A 660 -7.34 9.89 28.53
N ARG A 661 -6.60 9.36 29.50
CA ARG A 661 -6.22 10.05 30.74
C ARG A 661 -4.73 10.43 30.69
N LEU A 662 -4.48 11.71 30.45
CA LEU A 662 -3.14 12.32 30.50
C LEU A 662 -2.75 12.65 31.96
N GLY A 663 -1.45 12.78 32.20
CA GLY A 663 -0.87 13.04 33.53
C GLY A 663 -1.15 11.92 34.54
N GLU A 664 -1.39 10.69 34.07
CA GLU A 664 -1.83 9.55 34.87
C GLU A 664 -0.85 8.40 34.82
N LYS A 665 0.28 8.59 35.52
CA LYS A 665 1.27 7.53 35.69
C LYS A 665 0.68 6.34 36.45
N VAL A 666 0.70 5.16 35.84
CA VAL A 666 0.50 3.88 36.53
C VAL A 666 1.70 3.60 37.43
N MET A 667 1.43 3.20 38.68
CA MET A 667 2.43 2.94 39.71
C MET A 667 2.53 1.44 40.05
N LYS A 668 1.46 0.67 39.87
CA LYS A 668 1.46 -0.79 40.07
C LYS A 668 0.39 -1.49 39.24
N VAL A 669 0.72 -2.68 38.76
CA VAL A 669 -0.14 -3.65 38.08
C VAL A 669 -0.37 -4.82 39.04
N LEU A 670 -1.64 -5.17 39.26
CA LEU A 670 -2.08 -6.32 40.06
C LEU A 670 -2.76 -7.30 39.12
N MET A 671 -2.02 -8.33 38.71
CA MET A 671 -2.49 -9.39 37.83
C MET A 671 -3.31 -10.42 38.62
N PRO A 672 -4.27 -11.11 37.98
CA PRO A 672 -4.91 -12.30 38.55
C PRO A 672 -3.94 -13.49 38.60
N GLU A 673 -4.32 -14.58 39.27
CA GLU A 673 -3.54 -15.83 39.27
C GLU A 673 -3.62 -16.53 37.91
N ASP A 674 -4.80 -16.52 37.30
CA ASP A 674 -5.12 -16.98 35.94
C ASP A 674 -6.28 -16.16 35.33
N ARG A 675 -6.55 -16.30 34.00
CA ARG A 675 -7.63 -15.60 33.27
C ARG A 675 -9.03 -15.80 33.88
N ILE A 676 -9.29 -16.90 34.60
CA ILE A 676 -10.59 -17.26 35.19
C ILE A 676 -10.76 -16.60 36.57
N SER A 677 -9.68 -16.53 37.35
CA SER A 677 -9.67 -16.03 38.73
C SER A 677 -10.06 -14.55 38.88
N GLY A 678 -9.93 -13.73 37.83
CA GLY A 678 -10.51 -12.39 37.80
C GLY A 678 -9.95 -11.44 36.74
N ALA A 679 -10.39 -10.18 36.85
CA ALA A 679 -9.93 -9.04 36.06
C ALA A 679 -8.64 -8.42 36.63
N ILE A 680 -7.80 -7.88 35.75
CA ILE A 680 -6.51 -7.25 36.08
C ILE A 680 -6.70 -5.80 36.56
N LYS A 681 -5.88 -5.33 37.51
CA LYS A 681 -6.10 -4.04 38.20
C LYS A 681 -4.88 -3.14 38.20
N LEU A 682 -5.08 -1.84 38.10
CA LEU A 682 -4.03 -0.83 38.02
C LEU A 682 -4.14 0.19 39.16
N GLY A 683 -3.06 0.36 39.92
CA GLY A 683 -2.92 1.45 40.90
C GLY A 683 -2.21 2.64 40.27
N THR A 684 -2.83 3.83 40.29
CA THR A 684 -2.30 5.05 39.65
C THR A 684 -1.67 6.01 40.65
N VAL A 685 -0.90 6.99 40.16
CA VAL A 685 -0.32 8.08 40.96
C VAL A 685 -1.38 8.95 41.65
N LYS A 686 -2.65 8.90 41.19
CA LYS A 686 -3.80 9.59 41.77
C LYS A 686 -4.45 8.81 42.93
N ALA A 687 -3.83 7.70 43.36
CA ALA A 687 -4.33 6.74 44.35
C ALA A 687 -5.65 6.04 43.96
N GLU A 688 -6.01 6.07 42.68
CA GLU A 688 -7.13 5.28 42.14
C GLU A 688 -6.70 3.83 41.90
N VAL A 689 -7.64 2.89 42.06
CA VAL A 689 -7.49 1.49 41.65
C VAL A 689 -8.51 1.19 40.55
N LEU A 690 -8.02 1.06 39.33
CA LEU A 690 -8.80 0.77 38.13
C LEU A 690 -8.82 -0.75 37.88
N THR A 691 -9.81 -1.26 37.15
CA THR A 691 -9.99 -2.70 36.86
C THR A 691 -10.38 -2.88 35.38
N PHE A 692 -9.78 -3.85 34.71
CA PHE A 692 -9.89 -4.09 33.26
C PHE A 692 -9.86 -5.58 32.93
N ASP A 693 -10.41 -5.96 31.78
CA ASP A 693 -10.39 -7.34 31.28
C ASP A 693 -9.01 -7.70 30.71
N GLU A 694 -8.29 -6.77 30.09
CA GLU A 694 -6.91 -6.95 29.63
C GLU A 694 -6.10 -5.67 29.84
N VAL A 695 -4.77 -5.79 30.01
CA VAL A 695 -3.83 -4.66 30.07
C VAL A 695 -2.72 -4.83 29.05
N VAL A 696 -2.51 -3.80 28.22
CA VAL A 696 -1.36 -3.69 27.32
C VAL A 696 -0.39 -2.64 27.86
N VAL A 697 0.84 -3.04 28.14
CA VAL A 697 1.93 -2.16 28.58
C VAL A 697 2.73 -1.72 27.36
N THR A 698 2.77 -0.41 27.07
CA THR A 698 3.52 0.14 25.94
C THR A 698 4.59 1.16 26.35
N VAL A 699 5.06 1.06 27.59
CA VAL A 699 6.09 1.95 28.14
C VAL A 699 7.49 1.56 27.63
N PRO A 700 8.45 2.49 27.48
CA PRO A 700 9.78 2.18 26.96
C PRO A 700 10.55 1.13 27.78
N LEU A 701 11.44 0.38 27.13
CA LEU A 701 12.29 -0.66 27.75
C LEU A 701 13.05 -0.16 28.98
N GLY A 702 13.60 1.07 28.93
CA GLY A 702 14.29 1.67 30.08
C GLY A 702 13.37 1.92 31.29
N CYS A 703 12.07 2.18 31.07
CA CYS A 703 11.07 2.22 32.14
C CYS A 703 10.78 0.81 32.68
N MET A 704 10.71 -0.20 31.80
CA MET A 704 10.51 -1.60 32.22
C MET A 704 11.68 -2.15 33.05
N LYS A 705 12.94 -1.85 32.69
CA LYS A 705 14.12 -2.16 33.51
C LYS A 705 14.04 -1.66 34.95
N ILE A 706 13.34 -0.55 35.19
CA ILE A 706 13.14 0.04 36.52
C ILE A 706 11.89 -0.54 37.21
N ALA A 707 10.83 -0.80 36.45
CA ALA A 707 9.52 -1.18 36.98
C ALA A 707 9.34 -2.70 37.21
N ALA A 708 10.00 -3.56 36.44
CA ALA A 708 9.66 -4.98 36.35
C ALA A 708 9.71 -5.75 37.69
N GLU A 709 10.67 -5.41 38.56
CA GLU A 709 10.86 -6.04 39.88
C GLU A 709 9.81 -5.67 40.94
N THR A 710 9.14 -4.52 40.83
CA THR A 710 8.28 -3.98 41.91
C THR A 710 6.90 -3.49 41.46
N GLY A 711 6.77 -3.11 40.20
CA GLY A 711 5.55 -2.60 39.57
C GLY A 711 4.50 -3.67 39.27
N PHE A 712 4.83 -4.97 39.37
CA PHE A 712 3.93 -6.08 39.08
C PHE A 712 3.67 -6.93 40.33
N THR A 713 2.49 -7.54 40.44
CA THR A 713 2.14 -8.51 41.49
C THR A 713 1.04 -9.44 40.97
N PRO A 714 1.24 -10.78 40.92
CA PRO A 714 2.49 -11.52 41.17
C PRO A 714 3.72 -11.03 40.39
N ARG A 715 4.91 -11.50 40.81
CA ARG A 715 6.19 -11.24 40.11
C ARG A 715 6.08 -11.75 38.67
N LEU A 716 6.56 -10.97 37.70
CA LEU A 716 6.63 -11.43 36.30
C LEU A 716 7.51 -12.69 36.18
N PRO A 717 7.26 -13.58 35.21
CA PRO A 717 8.10 -14.75 34.97
C PRO A 717 9.58 -14.38 34.79
N ASP A 718 10.50 -15.13 35.40
CA ASP A 718 11.93 -14.80 35.38
C ASP A 718 12.53 -14.78 33.96
N ARG A 719 11.90 -15.46 32.98
CA ARG A 719 12.25 -15.35 31.54
C ARG A 719 12.07 -13.93 31.01
N ILE A 720 10.98 -13.25 31.39
CA ILE A 720 10.66 -11.88 30.98
C ILE A 720 11.51 -10.88 31.75
N LEU A 721 11.74 -11.11 33.05
CA LEU A 721 12.65 -10.29 33.85
C LEU A 721 14.09 -10.34 33.32
N SER A 722 14.57 -11.53 32.93
CA SER A 722 15.87 -11.71 32.28
C SER A 722 15.93 -11.00 30.92
N ALA A 723 14.89 -11.10 30.10
CA ALA A 723 14.81 -10.39 28.82
C ALA A 723 14.89 -8.85 29.01
N PHE A 724 14.13 -8.30 29.96
CA PHE A 724 14.22 -6.88 30.31
C PHE A 724 15.60 -6.49 30.85
N ALA A 725 16.30 -7.37 31.56
CA ALA A 725 17.67 -7.11 32.02
C ALA A 725 18.68 -7.13 30.86
N ASN A 726 18.59 -8.12 29.97
CA ASN A 726 19.53 -8.42 28.89
C ASN A 726 19.52 -7.38 27.76
N ILE A 727 18.35 -7.10 27.16
CA ILE A 727 18.25 -6.21 25.99
C ILE A 727 18.73 -4.80 26.39
N SER A 728 19.62 -4.20 25.62
CA SER A 728 20.21 -2.91 25.98
C SER A 728 19.34 -1.74 25.52
N VAL A 729 19.63 -0.55 26.02
CA VAL A 729 18.94 0.70 25.68
C VAL A 729 19.98 1.67 25.13
N GLY A 730 19.81 2.07 23.87
CA GLY A 730 20.64 3.03 23.15
C GLY A 730 20.60 4.43 23.76
N HIS A 731 21.67 5.20 23.51
CA HIS A 731 21.83 6.57 23.97
C HIS A 731 22.06 7.52 22.80
N LEU A 732 21.08 7.61 21.89
CA LEU A 732 21.08 8.60 20.81
C LEU A 732 20.43 9.92 21.28
N GLU A 733 21.09 11.05 20.97
CA GLU A 733 20.56 12.40 21.13
C GLU A 733 20.79 13.20 19.84
N LYS A 734 20.00 14.24 19.60
CA LYS A 734 20.13 15.12 18.42
C LYS A 734 20.41 16.56 18.83
N VAL A 735 21.17 17.32 18.04
CA VAL A 735 21.35 18.77 18.21
C VAL A 735 21.05 19.51 16.91
N TYR A 736 20.15 20.49 17.00
CA TYR A 736 19.70 21.32 15.89
C TYR A 736 20.38 22.67 16.01
N ILE A 737 21.17 23.07 15.01
CA ILE A 737 21.87 24.36 14.94
C ILE A 737 21.31 25.14 13.76
N THR A 738 20.52 26.17 14.04
CA THR A 738 19.82 26.99 13.04
C THR A 738 20.52 28.33 12.88
N PHE A 739 20.80 28.73 11.64
CA PHE A 739 21.50 29.95 11.24
C PHE A 739 20.52 30.97 10.61
N PRO A 740 20.94 32.23 10.36
CA PRO A 740 20.16 33.18 9.56
C PRO A 740 19.97 32.73 8.10
N SER A 741 20.98 32.09 7.50
CA SER A 741 20.92 31.49 6.16
C SER A 741 21.86 30.28 6.04
N ALA A 742 21.63 29.41 5.07
CA ALA A 742 22.44 28.21 4.83
C ALA A 742 23.77 28.53 4.13
N PHE A 743 24.72 29.13 4.85
CA PHE A 743 25.98 29.63 4.26
C PHE A 743 26.76 28.55 3.49
N TRP A 744 26.67 27.29 3.91
CA TRP A 744 27.33 26.14 3.27
C TRP A 744 26.83 25.83 1.85
N THR A 745 25.62 26.24 1.47
CA THR A 745 25.04 25.96 0.13
C THR A 745 25.16 27.12 -0.87
N VAL A 746 25.60 28.32 -0.45
CA VAL A 746 25.48 29.58 -1.23
C VAL A 746 26.06 29.51 -2.66
N ASN A 747 27.09 28.71 -2.89
CA ASN A 747 27.75 28.54 -4.19
C ASN A 747 27.61 27.10 -4.75
N GLN A 748 26.68 26.29 -4.22
CA GLN A 748 26.43 24.91 -4.63
C GLN A 748 24.93 24.74 -4.91
N ALA A 749 24.54 24.84 -6.19
CA ALA A 749 23.14 24.77 -6.62
C ALA A 749 22.51 23.40 -6.30
N ASP A 750 21.87 23.31 -5.12
CA ASP A 750 21.18 22.14 -4.55
C ASP A 750 22.02 20.84 -4.50
N ASN A 751 23.35 20.97 -4.56
CA ASN A 751 24.30 19.87 -4.76
C ASN A 751 25.28 19.67 -3.59
N PHE A 752 24.96 20.21 -2.43
CA PHE A 752 25.68 19.93 -1.18
C PHE A 752 25.26 18.54 -0.65
N ALA A 753 26.19 17.83 -0.02
CA ALA A 753 25.99 16.49 0.53
C ALA A 753 24.80 16.39 1.50
N GLY A 754 24.01 15.32 1.42
CA GLY A 754 22.91 15.06 2.35
C GLY A 754 23.38 14.94 3.80
N TYR A 755 24.52 14.27 4.01
CA TYR A 755 25.18 14.12 5.29
C TYR A 755 26.66 14.53 5.25
N THR A 756 27.25 14.83 6.41
CA THR A 756 28.66 15.22 6.54
C THR A 756 29.25 14.72 7.86
N ASN A 757 30.44 14.14 7.79
CA ASN A 757 31.12 13.48 8.89
C ASN A 757 32.49 14.11 9.20
N TRP A 758 32.82 14.21 10.49
CA TRP A 758 34.17 14.53 10.97
C TRP A 758 34.69 13.36 11.79
N LEU A 759 35.65 12.63 11.23
CA LEU A 759 36.19 11.42 11.82
C LEU A 759 37.15 11.76 12.95
N SER A 760 36.93 11.17 14.12
CA SER A 760 37.79 11.25 15.33
C SER A 760 38.58 12.57 15.52
N PRO A 761 37.93 13.75 15.60
CA PRO A 761 38.53 15.06 15.31
C PRO A 761 39.51 15.58 16.38
N LYS A 762 40.80 15.63 16.05
CA LYS A 762 41.91 16.01 16.96
C LYS A 762 42.04 17.52 17.20
N TYR A 763 41.49 18.35 16.32
CA TYR A 763 41.62 19.82 16.36
C TYR A 763 40.69 20.51 17.38
N ALA A 764 39.79 19.77 18.05
CA ALA A 764 38.86 20.28 19.06
C ALA A 764 39.13 19.73 20.50
N PRO A 765 40.38 19.61 20.99
CA PRO A 765 40.70 18.85 22.20
C PRO A 765 40.17 19.48 23.50
N GLY A 766 39.84 20.79 23.49
CA GLY A 766 39.31 21.49 24.66
C GLY A 766 37.83 21.20 24.93
N THR A 767 37.03 21.01 23.88
CA THR A 767 35.59 20.77 23.94
C THR A 767 35.23 19.31 23.72
N ASN A 768 35.98 18.62 22.84
CA ASN A 768 35.85 17.19 22.56
C ASN A 768 37.14 16.45 23.00
N PRO A 769 37.39 16.29 24.32
CA PRO A 769 38.62 15.72 24.88
C PRO A 769 38.76 14.20 24.70
N LYS A 770 37.86 13.59 23.93
CA LYS A 770 37.86 12.16 23.56
C LYS A 770 37.86 11.92 22.06
N PHE A 771 37.87 12.98 21.25
CA PHE A 771 37.84 12.90 19.80
C PHE A 771 36.65 12.06 19.29
N TRP A 772 35.47 12.22 19.90
CA TRP A 772 34.25 11.57 19.41
C TRP A 772 33.95 12.07 17.98
N PRO A 773 33.70 11.19 17.00
CA PRO A 773 33.31 11.62 15.66
C PRO A 773 31.99 12.39 15.71
N GLN A 774 31.76 13.23 14.70
CA GLN A 774 30.57 14.07 14.58
C GLN A 774 29.92 13.84 13.21
N GLU A 775 28.59 13.75 13.19
CA GLU A 775 27.78 13.56 11.98
C GLU A 775 26.71 14.66 11.93
N ILE A 776 26.46 15.24 10.76
CA ILE A 776 25.29 16.09 10.49
C ILE A 776 24.46 15.61 9.30
N TRP A 777 23.17 15.93 9.35
CA TRP A 777 22.25 15.93 8.23
C TRP A 777 21.90 17.37 7.82
N ASN A 778 21.83 17.62 6.51
CA ASN A 778 21.64 18.94 5.93
C ASN A 778 20.16 19.28 5.73
N LEU A 779 19.50 19.90 6.71
CA LEU A 779 18.08 20.30 6.59
C LEU A 779 17.85 21.49 5.63
N ALA A 780 18.93 22.03 5.03
CA ALA A 780 18.85 22.96 3.91
C ALA A 780 18.73 22.25 2.54
N ALA A 781 18.78 20.91 2.49
CA ALA A 781 18.54 20.13 1.27
C ALA A 781 17.05 20.05 0.89
N PHE A 782 16.14 20.10 1.87
CA PHE A 782 14.69 19.92 1.69
C PHE A 782 14.08 20.81 0.60
N SER A 783 12.88 20.42 0.15
CA SER A 783 12.02 21.18 -0.76
C SER A 783 11.94 22.68 -0.41
N PRO A 784 11.78 23.59 -1.38
CA PRO A 784 11.86 25.04 -1.16
C PRO A 784 10.98 25.57 -0.01
N GLU A 785 9.81 24.96 0.22
CA GLU A 785 8.85 25.25 1.28
C GLU A 785 9.31 24.74 2.67
N ASN A 786 9.92 23.57 2.74
CA ASN A 786 10.33 22.92 3.98
C ASN A 786 11.78 23.20 4.38
N ARG A 787 12.60 23.68 3.44
CA ARG A 787 14.00 24.07 3.62
C ARG A 787 14.23 24.93 4.87
N ARG A 788 15.18 24.51 5.71
CA ARG A 788 15.61 25.27 6.90
C ARG A 788 17.12 25.49 6.87
N PRO A 789 17.63 26.68 7.25
CA PRO A 789 19.08 26.91 7.40
C PRO A 789 19.58 26.25 8.69
N THR A 790 19.46 24.92 8.79
CA THR A 790 19.68 24.15 10.02
C THR A 790 20.55 22.93 9.76
N LEU A 791 21.57 22.74 10.59
CA LEU A 791 22.36 21.52 10.67
C LEU A 791 21.81 20.63 11.78
N LEU A 792 21.61 19.34 11.51
CA LEU A 792 21.11 18.36 12.48
C LEU A 792 22.22 17.37 12.85
N PHE A 793 22.87 17.60 13.99
CA PHE A 793 23.87 16.68 14.53
C PHE A 793 23.21 15.44 15.16
N TYR A 794 23.79 14.27 14.90
CA TYR A 794 23.48 13.03 15.61
C TYR A 794 24.61 12.70 16.58
N LEU A 795 24.26 12.37 17.83
CA LEU A 795 25.20 12.07 18.91
C LEU A 795 24.85 10.75 19.55
N TYR A 796 25.83 9.89 19.79
CA TYR A 796 25.62 8.59 20.44
C TYR A 796 26.58 8.35 21.62
N GLY A 797 26.29 7.32 22.42
CA GLY A 797 27.19 6.83 23.48
C GLY A 797 27.66 7.91 24.46
N ASP A 798 28.97 7.96 24.73
CA ASP A 798 29.54 8.93 25.67
C ASP A 798 29.56 10.37 25.14
N CYS A 799 29.51 10.57 23.82
CA CYS A 799 29.40 11.91 23.22
C CYS A 799 28.04 12.54 23.53
N SER A 800 26.95 11.79 23.31
CA SER A 800 25.60 12.24 23.64
C SER A 800 25.46 12.53 25.13
N ARG A 801 26.01 11.64 25.97
CA ARG A 801 26.06 11.80 27.43
C ARG A 801 26.86 13.05 27.87
N HIS A 802 27.97 13.36 27.19
CA HIS A 802 28.73 14.58 27.48
C HIS A 802 27.90 15.83 27.19
N ILE A 803 27.28 15.90 26.01
CA ILE A 803 26.44 17.04 25.59
C ILE A 803 25.20 17.23 26.48
N VAL A 804 24.51 16.14 26.84
CA VAL A 804 23.38 16.23 27.76
C VAL A 804 23.83 16.71 29.15
N ASN A 805 24.95 16.24 29.68
CA ASN A 805 25.46 16.75 30.96
C ASN A 805 25.97 18.21 30.89
N LEU A 806 26.40 18.67 29.72
CA LEU A 806 26.83 20.04 29.46
C LEU A 806 25.63 21.02 29.45
N ALA A 807 24.51 20.62 28.84
CA ALA A 807 23.32 21.44 28.63
C ALA A 807 22.23 21.30 29.72
N TYR A 808 22.14 20.17 30.41
CA TYR A 808 21.03 19.87 31.32
C TYR A 808 20.95 20.86 32.50
N LYS A 809 19.75 21.40 32.74
CA LYS A 809 19.46 22.43 33.77
C LYS A 809 20.24 23.74 33.63
N LYS A 810 20.86 24.01 32.48
CA LYS A 810 21.42 25.32 32.14
C LYS A 810 20.32 26.31 31.77
N SER A 811 20.60 27.60 31.94
CA SER A 811 19.79 28.65 31.28
C SER A 811 19.98 28.59 29.76
N GLU A 812 18.99 29.06 28.98
CA GLU A 812 19.08 29.09 27.51
C GLU A 812 20.35 29.80 27.00
N VAL A 813 20.85 30.80 27.74
CA VAL A 813 22.07 31.57 27.38
C VAL A 813 23.35 30.77 27.66
N GLU A 814 23.46 30.11 28.81
CA GLU A 814 24.57 29.17 29.08
C GLU A 814 24.54 28.00 28.09
N LYS A 815 23.36 27.43 27.86
CA LYS A 815 23.11 26.30 26.95
C LYS A 815 23.50 26.65 25.52
N TYR A 816 23.08 27.80 25.02
CA TYR A 816 23.55 28.34 23.74
C TYR A 816 25.08 28.42 23.71
N THR A 817 25.68 29.08 24.71
CA THR A 817 27.13 29.38 24.72
C THR A 817 27.98 28.10 24.72
N LEU A 818 27.64 27.13 25.57
CA LEU A 818 28.40 25.89 25.74
C LEU A 818 28.26 24.95 24.52
N LEU A 819 27.09 24.94 23.86
CA LEU A 819 26.87 24.14 22.66
C LEU A 819 27.49 24.80 21.42
N ASP A 820 27.41 26.13 21.29
CA ASP A 820 28.13 26.90 20.26
C ASP A 820 29.64 26.62 20.37
N GLU A 821 30.23 26.77 21.57
CA GLU A 821 31.64 26.47 21.83
C GLU A 821 32.02 25.02 21.43
N PHE A 822 31.17 24.03 21.74
CA PHE A 822 31.42 22.64 21.36
C PHE A 822 31.33 22.40 19.84
N PHE A 823 30.29 22.89 19.16
CA PHE A 823 30.01 22.54 17.76
C PHE A 823 30.70 23.42 16.72
N ARG A 824 31.13 24.63 17.09
CA ARG A 824 31.79 25.58 16.18
C ARG A 824 32.98 25.01 15.43
N PRO A 825 33.90 24.22 16.02
CA PRO A 825 35.04 23.64 15.30
C PRO A 825 34.66 22.77 14.09
N TYR A 826 33.43 22.24 14.04
CA TYR A 826 32.94 21.38 12.97
C TYR A 826 32.27 22.21 11.87
N TYR A 827 31.26 23.00 12.23
CA TYR A 827 30.56 23.82 11.23
C TYR A 827 31.44 24.96 10.67
N SER A 828 32.53 25.34 11.35
CA SER A 828 33.52 26.29 10.80
C SER A 828 34.38 25.72 9.66
N LEU A 829 34.36 24.41 9.43
CA LEU A 829 35.06 23.76 8.32
C LEU A 829 34.19 23.65 7.05
N LEU A 830 32.91 24.05 7.13
CA LEU A 830 31.97 24.01 6.00
C LEU A 830 32.25 25.15 4.99
N PRO A 831 31.88 24.99 3.70
CA PRO A 831 32.10 25.99 2.67
C PRO A 831 31.51 27.37 3.03
N ASN A 832 32.19 28.44 2.59
CA ASN A 832 31.81 29.83 2.78
C ASN A 832 31.72 30.32 4.25
N TYR A 833 32.15 29.54 5.25
CA TYR A 833 32.17 30.00 6.64
C TYR A 833 33.07 31.24 6.85
N SER A 834 32.59 32.20 7.64
CA SER A 834 33.36 33.36 8.12
C SER A 834 32.96 33.73 9.54
N ALA A 835 33.93 33.87 10.45
CA ALA A 835 33.66 34.25 11.84
C ALA A 835 33.10 35.68 11.99
N ASP A 836 33.35 36.55 10.99
CA ASP A 836 32.87 37.93 10.97
C ASP A 836 31.46 38.08 10.37
N ASP A 837 30.95 37.06 9.67
CA ASP A 837 29.61 37.08 9.06
C ASP A 837 28.55 36.63 10.08
N GLU A 838 27.53 37.47 10.30
CA GLU A 838 26.37 37.12 11.14
C GLU A 838 25.60 35.91 10.60
N ASN A 839 25.61 35.65 9.28
CA ASN A 839 24.98 34.46 8.70
C ASN A 839 25.65 33.14 9.13
N CYS A 840 26.91 33.20 9.53
CA CYS A 840 27.69 32.05 10.00
C CYS A 840 27.60 31.84 11.53
N LYS A 841 26.80 32.65 12.24
CA LYS A 841 26.60 32.57 13.69
C LYS A 841 25.25 31.90 13.98
N PRO A 842 25.18 30.90 14.89
CA PRO A 842 23.92 30.25 15.21
C PRO A 842 22.87 31.26 15.74
N LYS A 843 21.70 31.27 15.11
CA LYS A 843 20.51 32.00 15.56
C LYS A 843 19.81 31.27 16.71
N ALA A 844 19.87 29.94 16.71
CA ALA A 844 19.36 29.08 17.79
C ALA A 844 20.10 27.74 17.81
N ILE A 845 20.28 27.18 19.01
CA ILE A 845 20.85 25.84 19.22
C ILE A 845 19.93 25.09 20.18
N LEU A 846 19.61 23.83 19.88
CA LEU A 846 18.80 22.99 20.76
C LEU A 846 19.17 21.50 20.67
N ASN A 847 19.55 20.91 21.81
CA ASN A 847 19.73 19.47 21.98
C ASN A 847 18.49 18.78 22.57
N THR A 848 18.33 17.49 22.28
CA THR A 848 17.47 16.58 23.06
C THR A 848 18.15 16.15 24.36
N GLU A 849 17.36 15.68 25.32
CA GLU A 849 17.82 15.29 26.67
C GLU A 849 17.15 13.98 27.14
N TRP A 850 17.00 13.00 26.22
CA TRP A 850 16.33 11.73 26.49
C TRP A 850 16.98 10.93 27.62
N GLN A 851 18.30 11.03 27.78
CA GLN A 851 19.06 10.47 28.90
C GLN A 851 18.69 11.05 30.28
N MET A 852 17.94 12.15 30.34
CA MET A 852 17.41 12.71 31.58
C MET A 852 15.90 12.46 31.75
N ASP A 853 15.21 11.95 30.72
CA ASP A 853 13.77 11.72 30.73
C ASP A 853 13.40 10.35 31.37
N LYS A 854 12.86 10.44 32.59
CA LYS A 854 12.39 9.29 33.39
C LYS A 854 11.22 8.51 32.75
N LEU A 855 10.49 9.14 31.83
CA LEU A 855 9.37 8.57 31.09
C LEU A 855 9.77 8.16 29.65
N ALA A 856 11.01 8.40 29.25
CA ALA A 856 11.66 7.69 28.15
C ALA A 856 12.45 6.46 28.64
N GLY A 857 12.77 6.42 29.95
CA GLY A 857 13.59 5.38 30.55
C GLY A 857 15.09 5.69 30.49
N TYR A 858 15.45 6.98 30.39
CA TYR A 858 16.84 7.47 30.29
C TYR A 858 17.59 7.03 29.02
N GLY A 859 16.90 6.82 27.90
CA GLY A 859 17.54 6.46 26.62
C GLY A 859 16.58 6.53 25.41
N SER A 860 17.08 6.13 24.24
CA SER A 860 16.42 6.34 22.95
C SER A 860 15.57 5.14 22.48
N TYR A 861 16.17 3.98 22.27
CA TYR A 861 15.52 2.76 21.74
C TYR A 861 16.26 1.50 22.21
N CYS A 862 15.70 0.30 22.01
CA CYS A 862 16.43 -0.95 22.29
C CYS A 862 17.59 -1.18 21.32
N ASN A 863 18.66 -1.85 21.78
CA ASN A 863 19.75 -2.32 20.93
C ASN A 863 20.40 -3.62 21.50
N PHE A 864 21.19 -4.34 20.71
CA PHE A 864 21.85 -5.58 21.12
C PHE A 864 23.37 -5.41 21.20
N GLN A 865 23.93 -5.78 22.35
CA GLN A 865 25.30 -5.45 22.70
C GLN A 865 26.09 -6.72 23.06
N VAL A 866 27.40 -6.72 22.80
CA VAL A 866 28.29 -7.84 23.14
C VAL A 866 28.11 -8.28 24.60
N GLY A 867 28.07 -9.61 24.79
CA GLY A 867 27.70 -10.28 26.05
C GLY A 867 26.23 -10.72 26.13
N ILE A 868 25.34 -10.26 25.25
CA ILE A 868 23.97 -10.79 25.19
C ILE A 868 23.95 -12.21 24.58
N LYS A 869 23.12 -13.09 25.15
CA LYS A 869 23.16 -14.53 24.86
C LYS A 869 22.12 -14.99 23.85
N GLU A 870 20.88 -14.53 24.03
CA GLU A 870 19.66 -15.01 23.35
C GLU A 870 18.69 -13.85 23.10
N ALA A 871 19.16 -12.80 22.41
CA ALA A 871 18.38 -11.60 22.12
C ALA A 871 17.08 -11.91 21.36
N ASP A 872 17.15 -12.87 20.45
CA ASP A 872 16.04 -13.45 19.70
C ASP A 872 14.93 -13.96 20.62
N GLU A 873 15.29 -14.77 21.61
CA GLU A 873 14.36 -15.33 22.61
C GLU A 873 13.95 -14.30 23.67
N ASP A 874 14.80 -13.31 23.98
CA ASP A 874 14.48 -12.21 24.89
C ASP A 874 13.36 -11.34 24.32
N VAL A 875 13.47 -10.95 23.04
CA VAL A 875 12.40 -10.21 22.32
C VAL A 875 11.13 -11.05 22.23
N LYS A 876 11.22 -12.34 21.85
CA LYS A 876 10.06 -13.25 21.79
C LYS A 876 9.35 -13.35 23.14
N ALA A 877 10.08 -13.46 24.25
CA ALA A 877 9.51 -13.58 25.59
C ALA A 877 8.71 -12.33 26.00
N ILE A 878 9.24 -11.13 25.75
CA ILE A 878 8.52 -9.88 26.05
C ILE A 878 7.32 -9.72 25.09
N ARG A 879 7.52 -9.97 23.78
CA ARG A 879 6.46 -9.92 22.75
C ARG A 879 5.31 -10.88 23.09
N HIS A 880 5.59 -12.05 23.66
CA HIS A 880 4.56 -12.97 24.16
C HIS A 880 3.80 -12.39 25.37
N GLY A 881 4.53 -11.94 26.39
CA GLY A 881 3.95 -11.38 27.61
C GLY A 881 3.42 -12.44 28.58
N VAL A 882 2.34 -12.14 29.30
CA VAL A 882 1.69 -13.07 30.24
C VAL A 882 0.19 -13.13 29.94
N PRO A 883 -0.22 -13.68 28.78
CA PRO A 883 -1.63 -13.74 28.36
C PRO A 883 -2.50 -14.46 29.38
N ASP A 884 -2.01 -15.56 29.97
CA ASP A 884 -2.72 -16.31 31.03
C ASP A 884 -3.05 -15.48 32.27
N GLN A 885 -2.40 -14.32 32.46
CA GLN A 885 -2.65 -13.36 33.53
C GLN A 885 -3.09 -11.98 32.99
N ARG A 886 -3.71 -11.95 31.80
CA ARG A 886 -4.35 -10.77 31.17
C ARG A 886 -3.40 -9.59 30.90
N LEU A 887 -2.10 -9.87 30.73
CA LEU A 887 -1.05 -8.87 30.59
C LEU A 887 -0.24 -9.05 29.30
N TRP A 888 -0.13 -7.99 28.52
CA TRP A 888 0.54 -7.96 27.21
C TRP A 888 1.54 -6.80 27.13
N PHE A 889 2.53 -6.88 26.24
CA PHE A 889 3.52 -5.81 25.99
C PHE A 889 3.58 -5.46 24.50
N ALA A 890 3.73 -4.16 24.19
CA ALA A 890 3.92 -3.64 22.83
C ALA A 890 4.91 -2.45 22.80
N GLY A 891 5.45 -2.11 21.63
CA GLY A 891 6.47 -1.07 21.44
C GLY A 891 7.71 -1.59 20.73
N GLU A 892 8.65 -0.70 20.42
CA GLU A 892 9.82 -1.02 19.59
C GLU A 892 10.69 -2.17 20.10
N HIS A 893 10.78 -2.39 21.41
CA HIS A 893 11.48 -3.54 22.01
C HIS A 893 10.70 -4.88 21.96
N THR A 894 9.57 -4.89 21.23
CA THR A 894 8.72 -6.07 20.95
C THR A 894 8.35 -6.19 19.47
N ALA A 895 8.82 -5.28 18.63
CA ALA A 895 8.60 -5.24 17.18
C ALA A 895 9.01 -6.54 16.46
N PRO A 896 8.60 -6.76 15.19
CA PRO A 896 9.30 -7.66 14.26
C PRO A 896 10.82 -7.41 14.30
N PHE A 897 11.63 -8.42 14.00
CA PHE A 897 13.09 -8.34 14.23
C PHE A 897 13.75 -7.28 13.34
N GLU A 898 13.22 -7.14 12.14
CA GLU A 898 13.57 -6.21 11.06
C GLU A 898 13.21 -4.75 11.41
N GLU A 899 12.45 -4.54 12.48
CA GLU A 899 11.83 -3.26 12.87
C GLU A 899 12.08 -2.92 14.35
N LEU A 900 13.07 -3.56 14.98
CA LEU A 900 13.46 -3.29 16.36
C LEU A 900 14.03 -1.87 16.50
N GLY A 901 13.63 -1.18 17.57
CA GLY A 901 14.01 0.22 17.81
C GLY A 901 13.26 1.28 17.00
N THR A 902 12.53 0.92 15.93
CA THR A 902 11.94 1.89 14.99
C THR A 902 10.55 2.42 15.40
N ALA A 903 10.06 3.43 14.68
CA ALA A 903 8.69 3.92 14.83
C ALA A 903 7.65 2.99 14.17
N ALA A 904 8.00 2.29 13.08
CA ALA A 904 7.13 1.32 12.42
C ALA A 904 6.99 0.04 13.26
N GLY A 905 8.07 -0.50 13.79
CA GLY A 905 8.03 -1.62 14.73
C GLY A 905 7.21 -1.35 15.99
N ALA A 906 7.22 -0.10 16.48
CA ALA A 906 6.28 0.32 17.51
C ALA A 906 4.82 0.28 17.04
N TYR A 907 4.51 0.75 15.83
CA TYR A 907 3.15 0.68 15.25
C TYR A 907 2.68 -0.79 15.08
N MET A 908 3.50 -1.61 14.43
CA MET A 908 3.23 -3.02 14.12
C MET A 908 3.10 -3.88 15.37
N SER A 909 3.93 -3.68 16.40
CA SER A 909 3.75 -4.38 17.68
C SER A 909 2.47 -3.96 18.41
N GLY A 910 2.06 -2.69 18.30
CA GLY A 910 0.79 -2.21 18.84
C GLY A 910 -0.43 -2.90 18.20
N GLU A 911 -0.40 -3.05 16.88
CA GLU A 911 -1.38 -3.78 16.08
C GLU A 911 -1.39 -5.28 16.38
N ALA A 912 -0.24 -5.95 16.31
CA ALA A 912 -0.12 -7.38 16.55
C ALA A 912 -0.61 -7.80 17.95
N VAL A 913 -0.42 -6.95 18.97
CA VAL A 913 -0.97 -7.22 20.31
C VAL A 913 -2.48 -7.03 20.37
N ALA A 914 -3.05 -6.03 19.68
CA ALA A 914 -4.50 -5.87 19.57
C ALA A 914 -5.16 -7.06 18.88
N LEU A 915 -4.57 -7.57 17.79
CA LEU A 915 -5.08 -8.75 17.07
C LEU A 915 -5.13 -10.01 17.95
N ARG A 916 -4.06 -10.31 18.70
CA ARG A 916 -4.07 -11.45 19.65
C ARG A 916 -5.10 -11.30 20.78
N ILE A 917 -5.39 -10.07 21.19
CA ILE A 917 -6.47 -9.81 22.15
C ILE A 917 -7.83 -10.07 21.50
N ILE A 918 -8.04 -9.65 20.25
CA ILE A 918 -9.26 -9.94 19.50
C ILE A 918 -9.46 -11.46 19.34
N ASP A 919 -8.42 -12.22 18.97
CA ASP A 919 -8.47 -13.68 18.84
C ASP A 919 -8.95 -14.39 20.13
N GLU A 920 -8.44 -13.96 21.29
CA GLU A 920 -8.82 -14.52 22.59
C GLU A 920 -10.32 -14.40 22.91
N TYR A 921 -11.02 -13.40 22.37
CA TYR A 921 -12.47 -13.24 22.53
C TYR A 921 -13.25 -13.83 21.34
N THR A 922 -12.70 -13.78 20.12
CA THR A 922 -13.32 -14.35 18.91
C THR A 922 -13.39 -15.87 18.95
N ILE A 923 -12.30 -16.55 19.33
CA ILE A 923 -12.23 -18.04 19.37
C ILE A 923 -13.22 -18.63 20.39
N LYS A 924 -13.60 -17.86 21.41
CA LYS A 924 -14.57 -18.27 22.45
C LYS A 924 -16.01 -17.83 22.15
N GLY A 925 -16.26 -17.20 21.00
CA GLY A 925 -17.57 -16.68 20.58
C GLY A 925 -18.40 -17.62 19.70
N SER A 926 -17.83 -18.72 19.20
CA SER A 926 -18.54 -19.71 18.38
C SER A 926 -19.20 -20.80 19.24
N PRO A 927 -20.53 -21.00 19.17
CA PRO A 927 -21.24 -22.06 19.87
C PRO A 927 -21.17 -23.44 19.18
#